data_AF-A0A6B3LXP7-F1
#
_entry.id   AF-A0A6B3LXP7-F1
#
_cell.length_a   1.000
_cell.length_b   1.000
_cell.length_c   1.000
_cell.angle_alpha   90.00
_cell.angle_beta   90.00
_cell.angle_gamma   90.00
#
_symmetry.space_group_name_H-M   'P 1'
#
loop_
_entity.id
_entity.type
_entity.pdbx_description
1 polymer ?
#
loop_
_entity_poly.entity_id
_entity_poly.type
_entity_poly.pdbx_seq_one_letter_code
_entity_poly.pdbx_strand_id
1 'polypeptide(L)'
;MPEIANIPGIQELWAKTKGHPEVCVAVIDGLVDVNHPCFKKANLKQLPTLVEGEASPQGQMSVHGTHVASIIFGQPESPVSGVAPHCQGLIVPLFSDFERRRASQLDLARAIEQAVSAGANIINVSGGELTDFGEAEDWLNHAVSLCRDNNVLLIAAAGNDGCECLHVPAALPAVLAVGAMDKSGQPLDYSNWGQTYQTQGILAQGENILAAQPGGGTVHLSGTSFATPVVSGVAALLMSLQLHRGEQPDSQKVRAALLKTALPCLSEQESHCLVGQLNISGAVTYLTGETMSELEQENNNTIEASGCGCGSTPEVSLQTSVSPNDNQESRSELSVVAAAPVEAVDASIATSPAVEASVPNSPAVEASLSSSQPLATTNTSDQHISPMPNNNTNGITASQSPQEAVNLVYVIGTLGYDFGSEARRDSFKQLMPPVEFNNTPIPANPHDARQMVDYLGDNLSEAKSLIWTLNMELTPIYAVEPSGSFARDVYELFQELLSGEVQSEDSEEYIERVSIPGRLTGRTVRLFSGQVVPVVEPVSPRGIYGWQINTLVNSALDAVREEQENVNEEDIRRSLGSFLNRVYYDLRNLGQTSQDRALNFAATNAFQVARTFSEALGIGMELDSIAVTRSPFCRLDSDCWDVQLKFFDPENSRRAKKVFRFTIDVSDLIPVTLGEIRSWSSPY
;
A
#
# COMPACT_ATOMS: atom_id res chain seq x y z
N MET A 1 -39.73 -8.96 -2.61
CA MET A 1 -38.52 -8.15 -2.31
C MET A 1 -37.66 -8.92 -1.32
N PRO A 2 -36.37 -8.60 -1.15
CA PRO A 2 -35.62 -9.02 0.03
C PRO A 2 -36.15 -8.26 1.26
N GLU A 3 -37.13 -8.86 1.96
CA GLU A 3 -37.30 -8.56 3.38
C GLU A 3 -36.09 -9.13 4.13
N ILE A 4 -35.64 -8.47 5.20
CA ILE A 4 -34.50 -8.92 6.02
C ILE A 4 -34.67 -10.37 6.48
N ALA A 5 -35.92 -10.81 6.70
CA ALA A 5 -36.27 -12.19 7.04
C ALA A 5 -35.92 -13.25 5.98
N ASN A 6 -35.60 -12.87 4.74
CA ASN A 6 -35.26 -13.77 3.63
C ASN A 6 -33.75 -14.02 3.48
N ILE A 7 -32.91 -13.44 4.33
CA ILE A 7 -31.45 -13.69 4.33
C ILE A 7 -31.19 -15.12 4.87
N PRO A 8 -30.43 -15.98 4.16
CA PRO A 8 -30.15 -17.34 4.61
C PRO A 8 -29.59 -17.40 6.04
N GLY A 9 -30.18 -18.26 6.88
CA GLY A 9 -29.81 -18.44 8.29
C GLY A 9 -30.31 -17.37 9.28
N ILE A 10 -30.93 -16.27 8.83
CA ILE A 10 -31.38 -15.21 9.77
C ILE A 10 -32.49 -15.68 10.70
N GLN A 11 -33.42 -16.50 10.20
CA GLN A 11 -34.55 -17.01 10.97
C GLN A 11 -34.10 -18.01 12.04
N GLU A 12 -33.07 -18.82 11.74
CA GLU A 12 -32.41 -19.74 12.67
C GLU A 12 -31.73 -18.96 13.80
N LEU A 13 -31.00 -17.89 13.45
CA LEU A 13 -30.35 -17.03 14.43
C LEU A 13 -31.38 -16.26 15.27
N TRP A 14 -32.46 -15.75 14.68
CA TRP A 14 -33.59 -15.13 15.39
C TRP A 14 -34.36 -16.07 16.32
N ALA A 15 -34.32 -17.38 16.08
CA ALA A 15 -34.87 -18.37 17.00
C ALA A 15 -33.96 -18.57 18.23
N LYS A 16 -32.64 -18.37 18.10
CA LYS A 16 -31.69 -18.36 19.23
C LYS A 16 -31.65 -17.00 19.97
N THR A 17 -31.66 -15.86 19.26
CA THR A 17 -31.72 -14.51 19.87
C THR A 17 -32.15 -13.41 18.89
N LYS A 18 -32.79 -12.34 19.40
CA LYS A 18 -33.11 -11.10 18.65
C LYS A 18 -32.29 -9.88 19.11
N GLY A 19 -31.18 -10.14 19.80
CA GLY A 19 -30.32 -9.15 20.42
C GLY A 19 -30.37 -9.21 21.95
N HIS A 20 -29.27 -8.80 22.58
CA HIS A 20 -29.13 -8.68 24.04
C HIS A 20 -28.88 -7.22 24.41
N PRO A 21 -29.51 -6.66 25.46
CA PRO A 21 -29.42 -5.23 25.76
C PRO A 21 -28.03 -4.76 26.20
N GLU A 22 -27.13 -5.69 26.57
CA GLU A 22 -25.72 -5.41 26.86
C GLU A 22 -24.83 -5.36 25.61
N VAL A 23 -25.32 -5.80 24.45
CA VAL A 23 -24.63 -5.62 23.16
C VAL A 23 -25.01 -4.26 22.60
N CYS A 24 -24.00 -3.42 22.44
CA CYS A 24 -24.15 -2.04 22.00
C CYS A 24 -23.59 -1.85 20.58
N VAL A 25 -24.44 -1.33 19.69
CA VAL A 25 -24.08 -1.02 18.30
C VAL A 25 -24.18 0.49 18.09
N ALA A 26 -23.08 1.13 17.71
CA ALA A 26 -23.07 2.51 17.28
C ALA A 26 -23.31 2.64 15.78
N VAL A 27 -24.09 3.62 15.37
CA VAL A 27 -24.32 4.03 13.99
C VAL A 27 -23.73 5.43 13.83
N ILE A 28 -22.62 5.52 13.09
CA ILE A 28 -21.99 6.78 12.67
C ILE A 28 -22.53 7.08 11.27
N ASP A 29 -23.44 8.04 11.18
CA ASP A 29 -24.21 8.36 9.97
C ASP A 29 -24.75 9.81 10.04
N GLY A 30 -25.81 10.15 9.31
CA GLY A 30 -26.56 11.39 9.50
C GLY A 30 -27.47 11.37 10.74
N LEU A 31 -28.44 12.29 10.77
CA LEU A 31 -29.48 12.30 11.79
C LEU A 31 -30.43 11.08 11.65
N VAL A 32 -31.09 10.71 12.75
CA VAL A 32 -32.07 9.62 12.78
C VAL A 32 -33.39 10.16 13.31
N ASP A 33 -34.49 9.92 12.60
CA ASP A 33 -35.84 10.15 13.13
C ASP A 33 -36.20 9.07 14.16
N VAL A 34 -35.70 9.24 15.39
CA VAL A 34 -35.97 8.34 16.52
C VAL A 34 -37.46 8.31 16.93
N ASN A 35 -38.30 9.18 16.38
CA ASN A 35 -39.76 9.16 16.57
C ASN A 35 -40.48 8.28 15.55
N HIS A 36 -39.77 7.76 14.53
CA HIS A 36 -40.33 6.87 13.53
C HIS A 36 -41.00 5.65 14.18
N PRO A 37 -42.20 5.20 13.71
CA PRO A 37 -42.91 4.09 14.34
C PRO A 37 -42.11 2.80 14.53
N CYS A 38 -41.06 2.55 13.71
CA CYS A 38 -40.21 1.38 13.87
C CYS A 38 -39.28 1.43 15.10
N PHE A 39 -39.00 2.60 15.67
CA PHE A 39 -38.12 2.72 16.85
C PHE A 39 -38.87 2.79 18.19
N LYS A 40 -40.20 2.73 18.19
CA LYS A 40 -41.05 2.99 19.38
C LYS A 40 -40.79 2.13 20.62
N LYS A 41 -40.08 1.00 20.49
CA LYS A 41 -39.61 0.13 21.59
C LYS A 41 -38.08 -0.08 21.61
N ALA A 42 -37.35 0.53 20.68
CA ALA A 42 -35.91 0.33 20.52
C ALA A 42 -35.11 1.09 21.61
N ASN A 43 -34.03 0.48 22.11
CA ASN A 43 -33.15 1.09 23.10
C ASN A 43 -32.13 2.02 22.43
N LEU A 44 -32.59 3.15 21.88
CA LEU A 44 -31.74 4.13 21.19
C LEU A 44 -31.34 5.29 22.10
N LYS A 45 -30.04 5.62 22.09
CA LYS A 45 -29.47 6.80 22.73
C LYS A 45 -28.65 7.59 21.72
N GLN A 46 -29.04 8.84 21.47
CA GLN A 46 -28.25 9.77 20.66
C GLN A 46 -27.10 10.34 21.49
N LEU A 47 -25.90 10.42 20.90
CA LEU A 47 -24.75 11.13 21.46
C LEU A 47 -24.68 12.58 20.93
N PRO A 48 -23.94 13.49 21.60
CA PRO A 48 -23.72 14.85 21.09
C PRO A 48 -23.15 14.83 19.66
N THR A 49 -23.80 15.55 18.76
CA THR A 49 -23.37 15.68 17.35
C THR A 49 -22.02 16.39 17.25
N LEU A 50 -21.21 16.01 16.26
CA LEU A 50 -19.98 16.72 15.90
C LEU A 50 -20.21 17.77 14.79
N VAL A 51 -21.42 17.80 14.22
CA VAL A 51 -21.86 18.70 13.13
C VAL A 51 -23.10 19.51 13.56
N GLU A 52 -22.98 20.24 14.67
CA GLU A 52 -24.08 21.03 15.23
C GLU A 52 -24.49 22.18 14.28
N GLY A 53 -25.76 22.17 13.86
CA GLY A 53 -26.35 23.18 12.97
C GLY A 53 -26.29 22.90 11.47
N GLU A 54 -25.61 21.82 11.03
CA GLU A 54 -25.34 21.54 9.60
C GLU A 54 -26.15 20.35 9.02
N ALA A 55 -26.93 19.64 9.83
CA ALA A 55 -27.78 18.52 9.40
C ALA A 55 -29.28 18.84 9.55
N SER A 56 -30.07 18.48 8.54
CA SER A 56 -31.52 18.74 8.47
C SER A 56 -32.32 17.49 8.88
N PRO A 57 -33.31 17.58 9.78
CA PRO A 57 -34.15 16.44 10.14
C PRO A 57 -34.94 15.82 8.98
N GLN A 58 -35.10 16.53 7.85
CA GLN A 58 -35.70 16.03 6.61
C GLN A 58 -34.71 16.05 5.42
N GLY A 59 -33.40 16.14 5.70
CA GLY A 59 -32.34 16.09 4.68
C GLY A 59 -32.06 14.68 4.16
N GLN A 60 -31.23 14.59 3.11
CA GLN A 60 -30.82 13.32 2.52
C GLN A 60 -30.02 12.46 3.50
N MET A 61 -29.16 13.07 4.32
CA MET A 61 -28.40 12.35 5.35
C MET A 61 -29.30 11.90 6.51
N SER A 62 -30.41 12.61 6.78
CA SER A 62 -31.44 12.14 7.72
C SER A 62 -32.24 10.95 7.16
N VAL A 63 -32.54 10.95 5.86
CA VAL A 63 -33.11 9.76 5.18
C VAL A 63 -32.15 8.57 5.27
N HIS A 64 -30.87 8.78 4.95
CA HIS A 64 -29.83 7.76 4.99
C HIS A 64 -29.66 7.17 6.39
N GLY A 65 -29.38 7.99 7.40
CA GLY A 65 -29.19 7.54 8.77
C GLY A 65 -30.42 6.86 9.37
N THR A 66 -31.62 7.37 9.09
CA THR A 66 -32.89 6.74 9.53
C THR A 66 -33.08 5.36 8.89
N HIS A 67 -32.75 5.21 7.60
CA HIS A 67 -32.83 3.95 6.87
C HIS A 67 -31.83 2.93 7.45
N VAL A 68 -30.55 3.29 7.53
CA VAL A 68 -29.45 2.50 8.10
C VAL A 68 -29.76 2.04 9.54
N ALA A 69 -30.17 2.96 10.42
CA ALA A 69 -30.52 2.63 11.80
C ALA A 69 -31.74 1.68 11.90
N SER A 70 -32.70 1.78 10.97
CA SER A 70 -33.89 0.91 10.98
C SER A 70 -33.61 -0.51 10.49
N ILE A 71 -32.61 -0.71 9.62
CA ILE A 71 -32.11 -2.05 9.24
C ILE A 71 -31.56 -2.78 10.48
N ILE A 72 -30.93 -2.07 11.43
CA ILE A 72 -30.42 -2.68 12.66
C ILE A 72 -31.53 -2.81 13.72
N PHE A 73 -32.18 -1.71 14.09
CA PHE A 73 -32.99 -1.62 15.32
C PHE A 73 -34.52 -1.61 15.11
N GLY A 74 -34.99 -1.69 13.85
CA GLY A 74 -36.42 -1.66 13.53
C GLY A 74 -37.20 -2.75 14.27
N GLN A 75 -38.20 -2.36 15.06
CA GLN A 75 -38.83 -3.28 16.00
C GLN A 75 -39.73 -4.30 15.29
N PRO A 76 -39.83 -5.55 15.80
CA PRO A 76 -40.78 -6.54 15.31
C PRO A 76 -42.22 -6.00 15.32
N GLU A 77 -43.02 -6.43 14.35
CA GLU A 77 -44.42 -5.99 14.16
C GLU A 77 -44.58 -4.49 13.81
N SER A 78 -43.48 -3.78 13.56
CA SER A 78 -43.49 -2.40 13.05
C SER A 78 -43.32 -2.36 11.52
N PRO A 79 -43.38 -1.18 10.87
CA PRO A 79 -43.17 -1.06 9.42
C PRO A 79 -41.80 -1.55 8.91
N VAL A 80 -40.82 -1.73 9.80
CA VAL A 80 -39.48 -2.27 9.47
C VAL A 80 -39.06 -3.21 10.60
N SER A 81 -38.86 -4.49 10.29
CA SER A 81 -38.28 -5.46 11.23
C SER A 81 -36.78 -5.60 10.93
N GLY A 82 -35.97 -4.92 11.74
CA GLY A 82 -34.51 -4.91 11.65
C GLY A 82 -33.87 -6.18 12.20
N VAL A 83 -32.56 -6.30 11.98
CA VAL A 83 -31.76 -7.49 12.29
C VAL A 83 -31.58 -7.72 13.80
N ALA A 84 -31.26 -6.68 14.57
CA ALA A 84 -30.88 -6.77 15.98
C ALA A 84 -31.73 -5.86 16.90
N PRO A 85 -33.07 -5.99 16.90
CA PRO A 85 -33.98 -5.04 17.52
C PRO A 85 -33.88 -4.93 19.05
N HIS A 86 -33.33 -5.92 19.75
CA HIS A 86 -33.21 -5.90 21.21
C HIS A 86 -31.81 -5.50 21.73
N CYS A 87 -30.87 -5.16 20.84
CA CYS A 87 -29.58 -4.58 21.21
C CYS A 87 -29.72 -3.10 21.62
N GLN A 88 -28.72 -2.56 22.31
CA GLN A 88 -28.61 -1.11 22.55
C GLN A 88 -28.07 -0.41 21.29
N GLY A 89 -28.71 0.68 20.88
CA GLY A 89 -28.25 1.53 19.77
C GLY A 89 -27.67 2.85 20.26
N LEU A 90 -26.49 3.23 19.76
CA LEU A 90 -25.94 4.57 19.87
C LEU A 90 -26.03 5.27 18.52
N ILE A 91 -26.69 6.43 18.47
CA ILE A 91 -26.75 7.26 17.26
C ILE A 91 -25.70 8.37 17.38
N VAL A 92 -24.79 8.44 16.40
CA VAL A 92 -23.65 9.36 16.38
C VAL A 92 -23.68 10.20 15.10
N PRO A 93 -24.34 11.37 15.10
CA PRO A 93 -24.48 12.18 13.89
C PRO A 93 -23.16 12.81 13.46
N LEU A 94 -22.78 12.53 12.22
CA LEU A 94 -21.55 12.95 11.55
C LEU A 94 -21.80 13.46 10.12
N PHE A 95 -22.67 12.80 9.35
CA PHE A 95 -22.91 13.18 7.95
C PHE A 95 -23.88 14.38 7.86
N SER A 96 -23.49 15.40 7.07
CA SER A 96 -24.23 16.65 6.91
C SER A 96 -24.89 16.76 5.53
N ASP A 97 -25.99 17.50 5.42
CA ASP A 97 -26.67 17.74 4.14
C ASP A 97 -26.01 18.86 3.30
N PHE A 98 -24.88 19.40 3.76
CA PHE A 98 -24.24 20.55 3.15
C PHE A 98 -23.19 20.11 2.14
N GLU A 99 -23.49 20.21 0.84
CA GLU A 99 -22.69 19.69 -0.29
C GLU A 99 -21.18 20.01 -0.26
N ARG A 100 -20.79 21.09 0.43
CA ARG A 100 -19.39 21.54 0.58
C ARG A 100 -18.63 20.91 1.75
N ARG A 101 -19.29 20.09 2.58
CA ARG A 101 -18.69 19.42 3.75
C ARG A 101 -19.02 17.93 3.76
N ARG A 102 -18.21 17.16 3.03
CA ARG A 102 -18.00 15.73 3.32
C ARG A 102 -17.47 15.61 4.77
N ALA A 103 -17.76 14.49 5.44
CA ALA A 103 -17.20 14.25 6.76
C ALA A 103 -15.69 14.02 6.64
N SER A 104 -14.90 14.80 7.38
CA SER A 104 -13.45 14.63 7.44
C SER A 104 -13.08 13.36 8.19
N GLN A 105 -11.92 12.76 7.90
CA GLN A 105 -11.44 11.60 8.67
C GLN A 105 -11.18 11.97 10.14
N LEU A 106 -10.93 13.25 10.44
CA LEU A 106 -10.80 13.79 11.79
C LEU A 106 -12.13 13.78 12.57
N ASP A 107 -13.22 14.21 11.92
CA ASP A 107 -14.54 14.18 12.53
C ASP A 107 -15.06 12.72 12.64
N LEU A 108 -14.70 11.85 11.70
CA LEU A 108 -14.94 10.40 11.80
C LEU A 108 -14.13 9.75 12.94
N ALA A 109 -12.85 10.07 13.09
CA ALA A 109 -12.01 9.57 14.18
C ALA A 109 -12.59 9.94 15.55
N ARG A 110 -13.03 11.20 15.71
CA ARG A 110 -13.74 11.67 16.91
C ARG A 110 -15.05 10.92 17.15
N ALA A 111 -15.84 10.65 16.11
CA ALA A 111 -17.09 9.88 16.22
C ALA A 111 -16.82 8.43 16.66
N ILE A 112 -15.74 7.82 16.18
CA ILE A 112 -15.27 6.49 16.60
C ILE A 112 -14.84 6.51 18.06
N GLU A 113 -13.96 7.44 18.48
CA GLU A 113 -13.54 7.61 19.87
C GLU A 113 -14.72 7.83 20.82
N GLN A 114 -15.71 8.64 20.40
CA GLN A 114 -16.93 8.92 21.15
C GLN A 114 -17.81 7.66 21.29
N ALA A 115 -17.91 6.83 20.24
CA ALA A 115 -18.64 5.57 20.26
C ALA A 115 -17.98 4.51 21.16
N VAL A 116 -16.66 4.34 21.07
CA VAL A 116 -15.87 3.46 21.97
C VAL A 116 -16.04 3.92 23.43
N SER A 117 -15.86 5.22 23.69
CA SER A 117 -16.01 5.82 25.03
C SER A 117 -17.43 5.71 25.59
N ALA A 118 -18.44 5.56 24.73
CA ALA A 118 -19.84 5.35 25.11
C ALA A 118 -20.22 3.86 25.29
N GLY A 119 -19.29 2.93 25.09
CA GLY A 119 -19.46 1.49 25.31
C GLY A 119 -19.93 0.68 24.11
N ALA A 120 -19.72 1.15 22.87
CA ALA A 120 -20.03 0.37 21.67
C ALA A 120 -19.18 -0.91 21.58
N ASN A 121 -19.79 -2.05 21.28
CA ASN A 121 -19.10 -3.30 20.90
C ASN A 121 -18.92 -3.41 19.38
N ILE A 122 -19.82 -2.78 18.62
CA ILE A 122 -19.79 -2.69 17.16
C ILE A 122 -19.97 -1.23 16.75
N ILE A 123 -19.24 -0.77 15.74
CA ILE A 123 -19.40 0.54 15.12
C ILE A 123 -19.70 0.34 13.63
N ASN A 124 -20.89 0.75 13.21
CA ASN A 124 -21.34 0.76 11.82
C ASN A 124 -21.04 2.13 11.19
N VAL A 125 -20.22 2.16 10.14
CA VAL A 125 -19.95 3.34 9.32
C VAL A 125 -20.48 3.08 7.90
N SER A 126 -21.71 3.51 7.62
CA SER A 126 -22.38 3.28 6.32
C SER A 126 -21.92 4.26 5.22
N GLY A 127 -20.64 4.58 5.20
CA GLY A 127 -19.98 5.47 4.25
C GLY A 127 -18.47 5.46 4.44
N GLY A 128 -17.77 6.28 3.67
CA GLY A 128 -16.33 6.43 3.72
C GLY A 128 -15.82 7.42 2.68
N GLU A 129 -14.55 7.77 2.76
CA GLU A 129 -13.85 8.64 1.81
C GLU A 129 -13.07 7.81 0.81
N LEU A 130 -13.23 8.09 -0.49
CA LEU A 130 -12.44 7.47 -1.57
C LEU A 130 -10.98 7.93 -1.47
N THR A 131 -10.07 6.96 -1.54
CA THR A 131 -8.61 7.14 -1.40
C THR A 131 -7.90 6.37 -2.51
N ASP A 132 -6.71 6.82 -2.94
CA ASP A 132 -6.04 6.22 -4.09
C ASP A 132 -5.53 4.80 -3.77
N PHE A 133 -5.11 4.56 -2.52
CA PHE A 133 -4.53 3.28 -2.11
C PHE A 133 -5.00 2.75 -0.74
N GLY A 134 -6.08 3.29 -0.17
CA GLY A 134 -6.60 2.90 1.15
C GLY A 134 -5.90 3.57 2.34
N GLU A 135 -5.08 4.59 2.09
CA GLU A 135 -4.40 5.39 3.10
C GLU A 135 -5.36 6.26 3.91
N ALA A 136 -5.09 6.41 5.21
CA ALA A 136 -5.82 7.31 6.09
C ALA A 136 -4.88 8.26 6.85
N GLU A 137 -5.45 9.37 7.27
CA GLU A 137 -4.83 10.32 8.18
C GLU A 137 -4.57 9.67 9.57
N ASP A 138 -3.49 10.05 10.26
CA ASP A 138 -3.00 9.38 11.47
C ASP A 138 -4.06 9.24 12.58
N TRP A 139 -4.97 10.21 12.70
CA TRP A 139 -6.07 10.16 13.68
C TRP A 139 -7.09 9.05 13.39
N LEU A 140 -7.39 8.77 12.12
CA LEU A 140 -8.31 7.68 11.77
C LEU A 140 -7.63 6.31 11.96
N ASN A 141 -6.34 6.21 11.63
CA ASN A 141 -5.52 5.03 11.96
C ASN A 141 -5.45 4.77 13.48
N HIS A 142 -5.34 5.84 14.29
CA HIS A 142 -5.38 5.75 15.75
C HIS A 142 -6.76 5.30 16.25
N ALA A 143 -7.84 5.88 15.73
CA ALA A 143 -9.21 5.53 16.13
C ALA A 143 -9.58 4.07 15.77
N VAL A 144 -9.16 3.57 14.60
CA VAL A 144 -9.31 2.14 14.24
C VAL A 144 -8.46 1.24 15.13
N SER A 145 -7.24 1.65 15.49
CA SER A 145 -6.40 0.92 16.46
C SER A 145 -7.04 0.88 17.85
N LEU A 146 -7.63 1.98 18.31
CA LEU A 146 -8.38 2.07 19.57
C LEU A 146 -9.55 1.07 19.60
N CYS A 147 -10.29 0.92 18.49
CA CYS A 147 -11.34 -0.10 18.38
C CYS A 147 -10.79 -1.52 18.58
N ARG A 148 -9.75 -1.89 17.82
CA ARG A 148 -9.09 -3.20 17.92
C ARG A 148 -8.65 -3.51 19.35
N ASP A 149 -8.02 -2.54 20.01
CA ASP A 149 -7.41 -2.70 21.33
C ASP A 149 -8.44 -2.68 22.48
N ASN A 150 -9.64 -2.14 22.25
CA ASN A 150 -10.78 -2.20 23.17
C ASN A 150 -11.79 -3.31 22.83
N ASN A 151 -11.45 -4.25 21.93
CA ASN A 151 -12.36 -5.34 21.50
C ASN A 151 -13.68 -4.81 20.88
N VAL A 152 -13.60 -3.74 20.08
CA VAL A 152 -14.72 -3.16 19.32
C VAL A 152 -14.57 -3.47 17.84
N LEU A 153 -15.60 -4.03 17.21
CA LEU A 153 -15.61 -4.35 15.77
C LEU A 153 -16.14 -3.15 14.96
N LEU A 154 -15.27 -2.52 14.18
CA LEU A 154 -15.67 -1.50 13.21
C LEU A 154 -16.02 -2.17 11.87
N ILE A 155 -17.18 -1.83 11.32
CA ILE A 155 -17.78 -2.39 10.10
C ILE A 155 -18.13 -1.23 9.18
N ALA A 156 -17.66 -1.25 7.93
CA ALA A 156 -17.76 -0.11 7.04
C ALA A 156 -18.06 -0.48 5.57
N ALA A 157 -18.75 0.42 4.88
CA ALA A 157 -19.11 0.27 3.47
C ALA A 157 -17.88 0.37 2.55
N ALA A 158 -17.79 -0.50 1.53
CA ALA A 158 -16.67 -0.52 0.58
C ALA A 158 -16.65 0.68 -0.42
N GLY A 159 -17.76 1.38 -0.58
CA GLY A 159 -17.97 2.43 -1.60
C GLY A 159 -19.04 2.05 -2.63
N ASN A 160 -19.34 2.92 -3.61
CA ASN A 160 -20.44 2.73 -4.58
C ASN A 160 -20.08 3.29 -5.97
N ASP A 161 -18.81 3.17 -6.36
CA ASP A 161 -18.15 3.89 -7.45
C ASP A 161 -17.91 2.97 -8.67
N GLY A 162 -17.99 1.65 -8.48
CA GLY A 162 -17.94 0.64 -9.55
C GLY A 162 -16.54 0.33 -10.06
N CYS A 163 -15.53 0.40 -9.20
CA CYS A 163 -14.14 0.20 -9.56
C CYS A 163 -13.32 -0.55 -8.50
N GLU A 164 -12.10 -0.95 -8.86
CA GLU A 164 -11.07 -1.44 -7.94
C GLU A 164 -10.54 -0.25 -7.10
N CYS A 165 -11.33 0.14 -6.11
CA CYS A 165 -11.28 1.45 -5.46
C CYS A 165 -11.44 1.31 -3.96
N LEU A 166 -10.62 2.03 -3.18
CA LEU A 166 -10.53 1.84 -1.73
C LEU A 166 -11.09 3.04 -0.97
N HIS A 167 -12.09 2.79 -0.13
CA HIS A 167 -12.62 3.75 0.83
C HIS A 167 -12.07 3.52 2.24
N VAL A 168 -11.69 4.60 2.92
CA VAL A 168 -11.45 4.59 4.36
C VAL A 168 -12.73 4.96 5.12
N PRO A 169 -13.06 4.28 6.24
CA PRO A 169 -12.21 3.38 7.01
C PRO A 169 -12.22 1.92 6.54
N ALA A 170 -13.05 1.52 5.57
CA ALA A 170 -13.22 0.11 5.18
C ALA A 170 -11.92 -0.58 4.73
N ALA A 171 -10.99 0.17 4.11
CA ALA A 171 -9.69 -0.33 3.67
C ALA A 171 -8.65 -0.48 4.80
N LEU A 172 -8.93 0.04 6.01
CA LEU A 172 -7.97 0.08 7.10
C LEU A 172 -7.86 -1.27 7.84
N PRO A 173 -6.68 -1.65 8.32
CA PRO A 173 -6.49 -2.93 9.01
C PRO A 173 -7.45 -3.13 10.20
N ALA A 174 -7.87 -4.38 10.41
CA ALA A 174 -8.82 -4.81 11.45
C ALA A 174 -10.29 -4.35 11.27
N VAL A 175 -10.60 -3.46 10.32
CA VAL A 175 -11.99 -3.16 9.92
C VAL A 175 -12.61 -4.36 9.19
N LEU A 176 -13.94 -4.51 9.23
CA LEU A 176 -14.69 -5.43 8.38
C LEU A 176 -15.35 -4.63 7.25
N ALA A 177 -14.87 -4.79 6.03
CA ALA A 177 -15.45 -4.14 4.86
C ALA A 177 -16.74 -4.85 4.41
N VAL A 178 -17.71 -4.11 3.88
CA VAL A 178 -18.96 -4.67 3.38
C VAL A 178 -19.26 -4.16 1.97
N GLY A 179 -19.26 -5.09 1.02
CA GLY A 179 -19.77 -4.91 -0.34
C GLY A 179 -21.25 -5.29 -0.46
N ALA A 180 -21.88 -4.93 -1.57
CA ALA A 180 -23.30 -5.14 -1.81
C ALA A 180 -23.53 -6.21 -2.88
N MET A 181 -24.43 -7.14 -2.57
CA MET A 181 -24.96 -8.12 -3.52
C MET A 181 -26.48 -8.02 -3.69
N ASP A 182 -26.95 -8.57 -4.80
CA ASP A 182 -28.37 -8.76 -5.09
C ASP A 182 -28.97 -9.96 -4.31
N LYS A 183 -30.26 -10.21 -4.52
CA LYS A 183 -31.00 -11.36 -3.96
C LYS A 183 -30.52 -12.74 -4.48
N SER A 184 -29.74 -12.80 -5.56
CA SER A 184 -29.18 -14.03 -6.15
C SER A 184 -27.71 -14.27 -5.78
N GLY A 185 -27.12 -13.38 -4.98
CA GLY A 185 -25.74 -13.47 -4.52
C GLY A 185 -24.70 -12.92 -5.50
N GLN A 186 -25.13 -12.24 -6.58
CA GLN A 186 -24.18 -11.56 -7.46
C GLN A 186 -23.79 -10.20 -6.87
N PRO A 187 -22.50 -9.80 -6.94
CA PRO A 187 -22.09 -8.45 -6.57
C PRO A 187 -22.82 -7.43 -7.46
N LEU A 188 -23.14 -6.26 -6.92
CA LEU A 188 -23.74 -5.16 -7.69
C LEU A 188 -22.63 -4.40 -8.42
N ASP A 189 -22.87 -4.01 -9.68
CA ASP A 189 -21.85 -3.40 -10.57
C ASP A 189 -21.10 -2.21 -9.96
N TYR A 190 -21.76 -1.43 -9.10
CA TYR A 190 -21.20 -0.27 -8.41
C TYR A 190 -20.50 -0.59 -7.07
N SER A 191 -20.60 -1.82 -6.54
CA SER A 191 -19.97 -2.19 -5.27
C SER A 191 -18.47 -2.33 -5.44
N ASN A 192 -17.69 -1.39 -4.89
CA ASN A 192 -16.23 -1.39 -5.03
C ASN A 192 -15.60 -2.68 -4.51
N TRP A 193 -14.50 -3.08 -5.17
CA TRP A 193 -13.68 -4.23 -4.82
C TRP A 193 -12.20 -3.82 -4.73
N GLY A 194 -11.33 -4.78 -4.39
CA GLY A 194 -9.89 -4.60 -4.50
C GLY A 194 -9.09 -5.54 -3.62
N GLN A 195 -7.77 -5.65 -3.87
CA GLN A 195 -6.87 -6.56 -3.16
C GLN A 195 -6.99 -6.48 -1.63
N THR A 196 -7.11 -5.28 -1.06
CA THR A 196 -7.32 -5.09 0.39
C THR A 196 -8.62 -5.77 0.86
N TYR A 197 -9.73 -5.53 0.16
CA TYR A 197 -11.03 -6.09 0.50
C TYR A 197 -11.11 -7.61 0.31
N GLN A 198 -10.32 -8.21 -0.60
CA GLN A 198 -10.18 -9.67 -0.71
C GLN A 198 -9.60 -10.35 0.56
N THR A 199 -9.11 -9.58 1.54
CA THR A 199 -8.61 -10.12 2.82
C THR A 199 -9.50 -9.80 4.03
N GLN A 200 -10.40 -8.81 3.91
CA GLN A 200 -11.18 -8.29 5.04
C GLN A 200 -12.60 -7.82 4.73
N GLY A 201 -13.13 -8.09 3.55
CA GLY A 201 -14.47 -7.71 3.13
C GLY A 201 -15.38 -8.90 2.83
N ILE A 202 -16.69 -8.72 3.05
CA ILE A 202 -17.74 -9.68 2.66
C ILE A 202 -18.86 -8.99 1.90
N LEU A 203 -19.59 -9.74 1.06
CA LEU A 203 -20.84 -9.28 0.44
C LEU A 203 -22.04 -9.53 1.34
N ALA A 204 -22.93 -8.54 1.47
CA ALA A 204 -24.25 -8.70 2.09
C ALA A 204 -25.34 -8.09 1.18
N GLN A 205 -26.60 -8.48 1.40
CA GLN A 205 -27.72 -7.99 0.57
C GLN A 205 -27.82 -6.46 0.69
N GLY A 206 -27.63 -5.79 -0.44
CA GLY A 206 -27.61 -4.33 -0.54
C GLY A 206 -28.45 -3.77 -1.69
N GLU A 207 -29.22 -4.62 -2.38
CA GLU A 207 -30.15 -4.22 -3.45
C GLU A 207 -31.60 -4.14 -2.92
N ASN A 208 -32.29 -3.02 -3.19
CA ASN A 208 -33.71 -2.83 -2.92
C ASN A 208 -34.12 -3.14 -1.47
N ILE A 209 -33.32 -2.66 -0.50
CA ILE A 209 -33.56 -2.87 0.93
C ILE A 209 -34.66 -1.93 1.42
N LEU A 210 -35.79 -2.50 1.85
CA LEU A 210 -36.91 -1.76 2.41
C LEU A 210 -36.64 -1.40 3.89
N ALA A 211 -36.51 -0.11 4.18
CA ALA A 211 -36.35 0.38 5.54
C ALA A 211 -37.00 1.77 5.74
N ALA A 212 -36.79 2.41 6.88
CA ALA A 212 -37.51 3.62 7.30
C ALA A 212 -37.02 4.89 6.58
N GLN A 213 -37.89 5.90 6.51
CA GLN A 213 -37.53 7.28 6.20
C GLN A 213 -38.20 8.25 7.19
N PRO A 214 -37.60 9.43 7.46
CA PRO A 214 -38.17 10.44 8.37
C PRO A 214 -39.64 10.77 8.09
N GLY A 215 -40.40 11.04 9.16
CA GLY A 215 -41.83 11.37 9.07
C GLY A 215 -42.77 10.16 9.00
N GLY A 216 -42.26 8.94 9.21
CA GLY A 216 -43.09 7.75 9.44
C GLY A 216 -43.33 6.83 8.24
N GLY A 217 -42.66 7.08 7.11
CA GLY A 217 -42.76 6.24 5.90
C GLY A 217 -41.67 5.18 5.79
N THR A 218 -41.70 4.38 4.71
CA THR A 218 -40.66 3.41 4.36
C THR A 218 -40.28 3.54 2.88
N VAL A 219 -39.02 3.25 2.55
CA VAL A 219 -38.44 3.40 1.21
C VAL A 219 -37.48 2.26 0.89
N HIS A 220 -37.38 1.88 -0.38
CA HIS A 220 -36.38 0.93 -0.87
C HIS A 220 -35.15 1.72 -1.32
N LEU A 221 -33.96 1.38 -0.83
CA LEU A 221 -32.68 1.96 -1.27
C LEU A 221 -31.69 0.83 -1.61
N SER A 222 -30.66 1.15 -2.39
CA SER A 222 -29.64 0.21 -2.85
C SER A 222 -28.25 0.84 -2.72
N GLY A 223 -27.25 0.07 -2.27
CA GLY A 223 -25.93 0.58 -1.90
C GLY A 223 -25.20 -0.26 -0.83
N THR A 224 -23.86 -0.21 -0.82
CA THR A 224 -23.03 -0.82 0.24
C THR A 224 -23.35 -0.26 1.62
N SER A 225 -23.79 1.00 1.69
CA SER A 225 -24.33 1.66 2.89
C SER A 225 -25.50 0.93 3.55
N PHE A 226 -26.29 0.15 2.80
CA PHE A 226 -27.43 -0.62 3.31
C PHE A 226 -27.10 -2.10 3.51
N ALA A 227 -26.08 -2.63 2.83
CA ALA A 227 -25.48 -3.93 3.14
C ALA A 227 -24.71 -3.93 4.48
N THR A 228 -24.02 -2.82 4.78
CA THR A 228 -23.24 -2.62 6.03
C THR A 228 -24.06 -2.87 7.31
N PRO A 229 -25.25 -2.26 7.52
CA PRO A 229 -26.06 -2.48 8.72
C PRO A 229 -26.66 -3.89 8.81
N VAL A 230 -26.80 -4.62 7.69
CA VAL A 230 -27.16 -6.05 7.74
C VAL A 230 -26.05 -6.85 8.44
N VAL A 231 -24.79 -6.63 8.05
CA VAL A 231 -23.63 -7.27 8.69
C VAL A 231 -23.48 -6.83 10.14
N SER A 232 -23.62 -5.53 10.43
CA SER A 232 -23.56 -4.99 11.80
C SER A 232 -24.63 -5.58 12.71
N GLY A 233 -25.85 -5.77 12.20
CA GLY A 233 -26.92 -6.46 12.92
C GLY A 233 -26.59 -7.94 13.17
N VAL A 234 -26.09 -8.67 12.18
CA VAL A 234 -25.73 -10.09 12.34
C VAL A 234 -24.58 -10.24 13.34
N ALA A 235 -23.55 -9.40 13.27
CA ALA A 235 -22.47 -9.38 14.26
C ALA A 235 -23.01 -9.15 15.69
N ALA A 236 -23.99 -8.26 15.85
CA ALA A 236 -24.62 -8.00 17.15
C ALA A 236 -25.46 -9.18 17.67
N LEU A 237 -26.15 -9.91 16.78
CA LEU A 237 -26.83 -11.16 17.13
C LEU A 237 -25.83 -12.26 17.53
N LEU A 238 -24.68 -12.37 16.86
CA LEU A 238 -23.63 -13.33 17.20
C LEU A 238 -23.01 -13.01 18.58
N MET A 239 -22.72 -11.74 18.88
CA MET A 239 -22.31 -11.32 20.24
C MET A 239 -23.39 -11.59 21.30
N SER A 240 -24.67 -11.42 20.93
CA SER A 240 -25.80 -11.71 21.82
C SER A 240 -25.90 -13.22 22.11
N LEU A 241 -25.63 -14.06 21.11
CA LEU A 241 -25.57 -15.52 21.26
C LEU A 241 -24.44 -15.96 22.21
N GLN A 242 -23.28 -15.28 22.16
CA GLN A 242 -22.20 -15.52 23.14
C GLN A 242 -22.67 -15.25 24.57
N LEU A 243 -23.30 -14.10 24.83
CA LEU A 243 -23.84 -13.78 26.17
C LEU A 243 -24.89 -14.79 26.64
N HIS A 244 -25.81 -15.22 25.76
CA HIS A 244 -26.79 -16.25 26.09
C HIS A 244 -26.17 -17.63 26.43
N ARG A 245 -24.94 -17.90 25.97
CA ARG A 245 -24.15 -19.10 26.30
C ARG A 245 -23.28 -18.94 27.56
N GLY A 246 -23.26 -17.74 28.16
CA GLY A 246 -22.36 -17.40 29.27
C GLY A 246 -20.93 -17.06 28.84
N GLU A 247 -20.68 -16.89 27.54
CA GLU A 247 -19.41 -16.43 26.98
C GLU A 247 -19.32 -14.90 27.06
N GLN A 248 -18.10 -14.34 26.98
CA GLN A 248 -17.90 -12.91 26.83
C GLN A 248 -17.94 -12.50 25.34
N PRO A 249 -18.52 -11.34 24.97
CA PRO A 249 -18.52 -10.85 23.59
C PRO A 249 -17.09 -10.69 23.05
N ASP A 250 -16.80 -11.35 21.94
CA ASP A 250 -15.47 -11.35 21.31
C ASP A 250 -15.59 -10.90 19.87
N SER A 251 -15.31 -9.61 19.66
CA SER A 251 -15.53 -8.94 18.38
C SER A 251 -14.54 -9.40 17.32
N GLN A 252 -13.34 -9.80 17.73
CA GLN A 252 -12.32 -10.38 16.86
C GLN A 252 -12.69 -11.80 16.42
N LYS A 253 -13.26 -12.64 17.31
CA LYS A 253 -13.84 -13.94 16.93
C LYS A 253 -15.04 -13.78 16.00
N VAL A 254 -15.95 -12.84 16.27
CA VAL A 254 -17.11 -12.58 15.39
C VAL A 254 -16.66 -12.13 13.99
N ARG A 255 -15.70 -11.20 13.89
CA ARG A 255 -15.08 -10.81 12.61
C ARG A 255 -14.43 -12.01 11.91
N ALA A 256 -13.67 -12.83 12.65
CA ALA A 256 -12.99 -13.99 12.09
C ALA A 256 -13.96 -15.09 11.64
N ALA A 257 -15.11 -15.26 12.32
CA ALA A 257 -16.17 -16.17 11.90
C ALA A 257 -16.78 -15.71 10.57
N LEU A 258 -17.28 -14.46 10.53
CA LEU A 258 -17.93 -13.86 9.37
C LEU A 258 -17.04 -13.92 8.11
N LEU A 259 -15.74 -13.67 8.23
CA LEU A 259 -14.78 -13.78 7.13
C LEU A 259 -14.51 -15.24 6.73
N LYS A 260 -14.20 -16.13 7.68
CA LYS A 260 -13.78 -17.51 7.36
C LYS A 260 -14.91 -18.41 6.87
N THR A 261 -16.17 -18.08 7.17
CA THR A 261 -17.32 -18.88 6.74
C THR A 261 -18.02 -18.29 5.52
N ALA A 262 -17.56 -17.14 5.01
CA ALA A 262 -18.11 -16.52 3.82
C ALA A 262 -18.11 -17.50 2.63
N LEU A 263 -19.18 -17.50 1.85
CA LEU A 263 -19.34 -18.42 0.71
C LEU A 263 -18.73 -17.80 -0.55
N PRO A 264 -17.86 -18.51 -1.29
CA PRO A 264 -17.34 -18.00 -2.55
C PRO A 264 -18.47 -17.84 -3.58
N CYS A 265 -18.29 -16.89 -4.50
CA CYS A 265 -19.21 -16.72 -5.63
C CYS A 265 -19.09 -17.87 -6.64
N LEU A 266 -20.12 -18.01 -7.48
CA LEU A 266 -20.25 -19.08 -8.48
C LEU A 266 -20.04 -18.57 -9.91
N SER A 267 -19.47 -17.38 -10.07
CA SER A 267 -19.36 -16.63 -11.33
C SER A 267 -17.93 -16.16 -11.58
N GLU A 268 -17.61 -15.84 -12.84
CA GLU A 268 -16.24 -15.50 -13.31
C GLU A 268 -15.68 -14.18 -12.72
N GLN A 269 -16.46 -13.46 -11.91
CA GLN A 269 -16.09 -12.23 -11.22
C GLN A 269 -15.63 -12.48 -9.77
N GLU A 270 -14.84 -13.52 -9.51
CA GLU A 270 -14.42 -13.90 -8.15
C GLU A 270 -13.82 -12.72 -7.34
N SER A 271 -13.03 -11.85 -7.98
CA SER A 271 -12.41 -10.66 -7.37
C SER A 271 -13.41 -9.62 -6.85
N HIS A 272 -14.59 -9.52 -7.45
CA HIS A 272 -15.65 -8.60 -7.01
C HIS A 272 -16.36 -9.08 -5.73
N CYS A 273 -16.19 -10.37 -5.37
CA CYS A 273 -16.85 -10.97 -4.21
C CYS A 273 -16.10 -10.85 -2.89
N LEU A 274 -14.97 -10.14 -2.87
CA LEU A 274 -14.17 -9.87 -1.68
C LEU A 274 -13.66 -11.21 -1.09
N VAL A 275 -13.93 -11.54 0.19
CA VAL A 275 -13.71 -12.90 0.74
C VAL A 275 -14.86 -13.85 0.41
N GLY A 276 -16.06 -13.32 0.17
CA GLY A 276 -17.28 -14.08 -0.16
C GLY A 276 -18.56 -13.47 0.40
N GLN A 277 -19.67 -14.19 0.21
CA GLN A 277 -21.02 -13.83 0.65
C GLN A 277 -21.27 -14.17 2.12
N LEU A 278 -22.01 -13.31 2.82
CA LEU A 278 -22.43 -13.48 4.22
C LEU A 278 -23.13 -14.84 4.47
N ASN A 279 -22.55 -15.65 5.35
CA ASN A 279 -23.05 -16.98 5.71
C ASN A 279 -23.36 -17.05 7.22
N ILE A 280 -24.63 -16.85 7.58
CA ILE A 280 -25.05 -16.75 8.99
C ILE A 280 -24.92 -18.10 9.70
N SER A 281 -25.47 -19.18 9.14
CA SER A 281 -25.45 -20.51 9.77
C SER A 281 -24.02 -21.08 9.87
N GLY A 282 -23.15 -20.76 8.90
CA GLY A 282 -21.71 -21.02 8.98
C GLY A 282 -21.03 -20.26 10.13
N ALA A 283 -21.28 -18.94 10.24
CA ALA A 283 -20.69 -18.12 11.31
C ALA A 283 -21.16 -18.55 12.71
N VAL A 284 -22.42 -18.96 12.85
CA VAL A 284 -22.95 -19.59 14.08
C VAL A 284 -22.18 -20.88 14.37
N THR A 285 -22.07 -21.80 13.41
CA THR A 285 -21.34 -23.08 13.55
C THR A 285 -19.89 -22.87 13.99
N TYR A 286 -19.18 -21.90 13.40
CA TYR A 286 -17.79 -21.57 13.73
C TYR A 286 -17.63 -21.03 15.16
N LEU A 287 -18.63 -20.31 15.69
CA LEU A 287 -18.60 -19.75 17.05
C LEU A 287 -19.09 -20.75 18.11
N THR A 288 -20.10 -21.57 17.81
CA THR A 288 -20.70 -22.48 18.80
C THR A 288 -20.04 -23.86 18.85
N GLY A 289 -19.41 -24.30 17.75
CA GLY A 289 -18.91 -25.67 17.57
C GLY A 289 -20.01 -26.72 17.28
N GLU A 290 -21.27 -26.31 17.16
CA GLU A 290 -22.42 -27.19 16.94
C GLU A 290 -22.43 -27.70 15.49
N THR A 291 -22.29 -29.00 15.28
CA THR A 291 -22.46 -29.60 13.94
C THR A 291 -23.94 -29.68 13.55
N MET A 292 -24.26 -29.36 12.29
CA MET A 292 -25.63 -29.29 11.75
C MET A 292 -26.53 -30.51 12.05
N SER A 293 -25.96 -31.70 12.24
CA SER A 293 -26.70 -32.92 12.59
C SER A 293 -27.34 -32.92 13.98
N GLU A 294 -26.89 -32.09 14.91
CA GLU A 294 -27.46 -32.00 16.26
C GLU A 294 -28.70 -31.08 16.29
N LEU A 295 -28.74 -30.07 15.40
CA LEU A 295 -29.84 -29.10 15.29
C LEU A 295 -31.17 -29.73 14.81
N GLU A 296 -31.14 -30.92 14.21
CA GLU A 296 -32.35 -31.65 13.79
C GLU A 296 -32.89 -32.61 14.87
N GLN A 297 -32.13 -32.95 15.92
CA GLN A 297 -32.46 -34.08 16.81
C GLN A 297 -33.12 -33.72 18.15
N GLU A 298 -32.99 -32.49 18.65
CA GLU A 298 -33.60 -32.11 19.95
C GLU A 298 -35.14 -32.00 19.92
N ASN A 299 -35.77 -31.99 18.73
CA ASN A 299 -37.22 -31.75 18.58
C ASN A 299 -38.07 -33.00 18.24
N ASN A 300 -37.53 -34.22 18.29
CA ASN A 300 -38.31 -35.45 18.15
C ASN A 300 -37.62 -36.68 18.79
N ASN A 301 -37.93 -37.03 20.05
CA ASN A 301 -37.63 -38.37 20.58
C ASN A 301 -38.39 -38.74 21.89
N THR A 302 -39.68 -39.09 21.78
CA THR A 302 -40.39 -39.88 22.82
C THR A 302 -41.46 -40.82 22.24
N ILE A 303 -41.05 -41.80 21.42
CA ILE A 303 -41.81 -43.05 21.20
C ILE A 303 -40.85 -44.25 21.34
N GLU A 304 -41.40 -45.39 21.75
CA GLU A 304 -40.69 -46.53 22.35
C GLU A 304 -39.82 -47.37 21.38
N ALA A 305 -38.81 -48.05 21.94
CA ALA A 305 -37.95 -48.97 21.20
C ALA A 305 -38.57 -50.37 21.04
N SER A 306 -38.30 -51.05 19.92
CA SER A 306 -38.59 -52.49 19.74
C SER A 306 -37.82 -53.13 18.58
N GLY A 307 -37.34 -54.37 18.79
CA GLY A 307 -37.09 -55.35 17.72
C GLY A 307 -35.64 -55.52 17.25
N CYS A 308 -35.02 -56.66 17.58
CA CYS A 308 -33.77 -57.12 16.99
C CYS A 308 -33.99 -57.77 15.60
N GLY A 309 -32.95 -57.78 14.75
CA GLY A 309 -32.91 -58.62 13.54
C GLY A 309 -31.53 -58.62 12.87
N CYS A 310 -30.86 -59.76 12.79
CA CYS A 310 -29.55 -59.90 12.13
C CYS A 310 -29.69 -60.44 10.70
N GLY A 311 -28.87 -59.91 9.79
CA GLY A 311 -29.06 -60.04 8.34
C GLY A 311 -28.71 -61.37 7.67
N SER A 312 -28.92 -61.38 6.35
CA SER A 312 -28.32 -62.30 5.39
C SER A 312 -28.32 -61.70 3.97
N THR A 313 -27.19 -61.81 3.28
CA THR A 313 -27.06 -61.70 1.81
C THR A 313 -27.36 -63.09 1.19
N PRO A 314 -27.85 -63.24 -0.07
CA PRO A 314 -27.00 -63.05 -1.26
C PRO A 314 -27.68 -62.55 -2.57
N GLU A 315 -26.94 -61.71 -3.33
CA GLU A 315 -26.41 -61.93 -4.71
C GLU A 315 -27.28 -62.51 -5.88
N VAL A 316 -26.81 -62.23 -7.12
CA VAL A 316 -27.08 -62.91 -8.44
C VAL A 316 -28.16 -62.33 -9.40
N SER A 317 -27.74 -61.30 -10.15
CA SER A 317 -27.79 -61.14 -11.64
C SER A 317 -29.06 -61.22 -12.52
N LEU A 318 -29.22 -60.16 -13.34
CA LEU A 318 -29.41 -60.15 -14.82
C LEU A 318 -30.44 -61.09 -15.51
N GLN A 319 -31.50 -60.53 -16.14
CA GLN A 319 -31.52 -60.26 -17.60
C GLN A 319 -32.77 -59.50 -18.13
N THR A 320 -32.59 -58.92 -19.32
CA THR A 320 -33.49 -58.17 -20.23
C THR A 320 -34.79 -58.92 -20.64
N SER A 321 -35.86 -58.30 -21.18
CA SER A 321 -35.86 -57.70 -22.54
C SER A 321 -37.26 -57.23 -23.08
N VAL A 322 -37.20 -56.45 -24.19
CA VAL A 322 -38.22 -56.16 -25.25
C VAL A 322 -39.19 -54.96 -25.08
N SER A 323 -39.29 -54.18 -26.18
CA SER A 323 -40.12 -52.98 -26.44
C SER A 323 -41.32 -53.35 -27.36
N PRO A 324 -41.70 -52.71 -28.50
CA PRO A 324 -41.44 -51.39 -29.15
C PRO A 324 -42.74 -50.53 -29.15
N ASN A 325 -43.04 -49.47 -29.92
CA ASN A 325 -42.51 -48.63 -31.04
C ASN A 325 -42.60 -47.13 -30.54
N ASP A 326 -42.33 -45.97 -31.16
CA ASP A 326 -41.79 -45.39 -32.44
C ASP A 326 -41.62 -43.85 -32.17
N ASN A 327 -41.00 -42.95 -32.95
CA ASN A 327 -40.14 -42.96 -34.16
C ASN A 327 -39.28 -41.65 -34.17
N GLN A 328 -38.07 -41.61 -34.77
CA GLN A 328 -37.70 -40.98 -36.07
C GLN A 328 -38.13 -39.51 -36.30
N GLU A 329 -37.29 -38.59 -36.78
CA GLU A 329 -35.91 -38.61 -37.34
C GLU A 329 -35.21 -37.25 -37.03
N SER A 330 -33.90 -36.99 -37.13
CA SER A 330 -32.62 -37.75 -37.23
C SER A 330 -31.49 -36.68 -37.33
N ARG A 331 -30.37 -36.66 -36.59
CA ARG A 331 -29.27 -37.61 -36.27
C ARG A 331 -28.15 -37.67 -37.33
N SER A 332 -26.96 -37.18 -36.96
CA SER A 332 -25.69 -37.84 -37.28
C SER A 332 -24.58 -37.43 -36.29
N GLU A 333 -23.93 -38.44 -35.71
CA GLU A 333 -22.73 -38.35 -34.88
C GLU A 333 -21.58 -39.07 -35.64
N LEU A 334 -20.30 -38.82 -35.33
CA LEU A 334 -19.45 -39.80 -34.62
C LEU A 334 -17.92 -39.56 -34.67
N SER A 335 -17.32 -39.89 -33.52
CA SER A 335 -16.03 -40.60 -33.34
C SER A 335 -14.69 -39.82 -33.37
N VAL A 336 -13.74 -40.41 -32.64
CA VAL A 336 -12.36 -39.95 -32.38
C VAL A 336 -11.42 -41.14 -32.58
N VAL A 337 -10.33 -40.97 -33.33
CA VAL A 337 -9.18 -41.91 -33.41
C VAL A 337 -7.90 -41.08 -33.61
N ALA A 338 -6.72 -41.62 -33.28
CA ALA A 338 -5.46 -40.87 -33.18
C ALA A 338 -4.31 -41.38 -34.08
N ALA A 339 -3.29 -40.52 -34.20
CA ALA A 339 -1.85 -40.78 -34.46
C ALA A 339 -1.30 -40.97 -35.91
N ALA A 340 -0.44 -40.01 -36.29
CA ALA A 340 0.80 -40.14 -37.12
C ALA A 340 0.66 -40.50 -38.64
N PRO A 341 1.71 -40.33 -39.49
CA PRO A 341 3.10 -39.94 -39.22
C PRO A 341 3.63 -38.74 -40.08
N VAL A 342 4.96 -38.70 -40.31
CA VAL A 342 5.79 -37.62 -40.89
C VAL A 342 6.00 -37.78 -42.39
N GLU A 343 6.22 -36.68 -43.14
CA GLU A 343 7.07 -36.67 -44.34
C GLU A 343 7.76 -35.30 -44.54
N ALA A 344 8.85 -35.23 -45.34
CA ALA A 344 9.70 -34.03 -45.45
C ALA A 344 10.47 -33.91 -46.79
N VAL A 345 10.75 -32.66 -47.20
CA VAL A 345 11.68 -32.18 -48.26
C VAL A 345 12.13 -30.77 -47.82
N ASP A 346 13.41 -30.39 -47.72
CA ASP A 346 14.57 -30.43 -48.64
C ASP A 346 14.39 -29.46 -49.84
N ALA A 347 15.34 -28.56 -50.21
CA ALA A 347 16.77 -28.52 -49.92
C ALA A 347 17.41 -27.10 -49.94
N SER A 348 18.72 -27.07 -49.61
CA SER A 348 19.77 -26.09 -50.02
C SER A 348 19.91 -24.74 -49.29
N ILE A 349 21.06 -24.59 -48.60
CA ILE A 349 21.80 -23.34 -48.41
C ILE A 349 23.26 -23.62 -48.79
N ALA A 350 23.91 -22.70 -49.51
CA ALA A 350 25.26 -22.90 -50.06
C ALA A 350 26.35 -22.11 -49.29
N THR A 351 27.49 -22.79 -49.10
CA THR A 351 28.86 -22.29 -48.93
C THR A 351 29.12 -20.77 -48.80
N SER A 352 29.68 -20.37 -47.65
CA SER A 352 31.08 -19.87 -47.46
C SER A 352 31.74 -19.06 -48.60
N PRO A 353 32.48 -17.97 -48.29
CA PRO A 353 33.64 -18.06 -47.38
C PRO A 353 33.86 -16.89 -46.39
N ALA A 354 34.85 -17.08 -45.52
CA ALA A 354 35.34 -16.10 -44.55
C ALA A 354 36.44 -15.18 -45.12
N VAL A 355 36.81 -14.15 -44.35
CA VAL A 355 38.01 -13.31 -44.56
C VAL A 355 38.77 -13.23 -43.22
N GLU A 356 40.11 -13.21 -43.28
CA GLU A 356 41.00 -13.39 -42.12
C GLU A 356 41.59 -12.10 -41.56
N ALA A 357 42.01 -12.19 -40.29
CA ALA A 357 43.07 -11.39 -39.65
C ALA A 357 42.77 -9.88 -39.38
N SER A 358 43.50 -9.18 -38.50
CA SER A 358 44.75 -9.54 -37.79
C SER A 358 44.82 -8.93 -36.37
N VAL A 359 45.62 -9.54 -35.50
CA VAL A 359 45.97 -9.02 -34.15
C VAL A 359 47.49 -8.75 -34.10
N PRO A 360 47.95 -7.60 -33.58
CA PRO A 360 49.37 -7.35 -33.31
C PRO A 360 49.78 -7.79 -31.89
N ASN A 361 51.06 -8.15 -31.73
CA ASN A 361 51.61 -8.80 -30.53
C ASN A 361 51.93 -7.86 -29.34
N SER A 362 52.03 -8.48 -28.16
CA SER A 362 52.66 -7.95 -26.93
C SER A 362 54.16 -7.65 -27.09
N PRO A 363 54.81 -7.08 -26.06
CA PRO A 363 55.57 -7.97 -25.17
C PRO A 363 55.34 -7.70 -23.66
N ALA A 364 55.77 -8.64 -22.82
CA ALA A 364 55.66 -8.60 -21.37
C ALA A 364 56.96 -8.17 -20.67
N VAL A 365 56.88 -7.91 -19.36
CA VAL A 365 58.03 -7.89 -18.43
C VAL A 365 57.68 -8.79 -17.24
N GLU A 366 58.68 -9.49 -16.69
CA GLU A 366 58.51 -10.60 -15.74
C GLU A 366 58.62 -10.19 -14.25
N ALA A 367 58.55 -11.22 -13.39
CA ALA A 367 58.98 -11.27 -11.98
C ALA A 367 58.04 -10.65 -10.92
N SER A 368 57.82 -11.29 -9.76
CA SER A 368 58.25 -12.64 -9.33
C SER A 368 57.34 -13.23 -8.25
N LEU A 369 57.30 -14.56 -8.18
CA LEU A 369 56.68 -15.32 -7.10
C LEU A 369 57.60 -15.36 -5.87
N SER A 370 56.99 -15.32 -4.67
CA SER A 370 57.56 -16.00 -3.50
C SER A 370 56.43 -16.73 -2.77
N SER A 371 56.73 -17.93 -2.27
CA SER A 371 55.73 -18.85 -1.74
C SER A 371 56.18 -19.48 -0.42
N SER A 372 55.22 -19.80 0.43
CA SER A 372 55.36 -20.78 1.51
C SER A 372 54.01 -21.45 1.75
N GLN A 373 54.02 -22.76 2.00
CA GLN A 373 52.83 -23.63 1.98
C GLN A 373 52.49 -24.25 3.36
N PRO A 374 51.30 -24.87 3.52
CA PRO A 374 50.70 -25.16 4.83
C PRO A 374 50.79 -26.63 5.30
N LEU A 375 50.42 -26.84 6.57
CA LEU A 375 49.82 -28.06 7.14
C LEU A 375 48.79 -27.59 8.21
N ALA A 376 47.56 -28.11 8.39
CA ALA A 376 47.01 -29.49 8.36
C ALA A 376 47.45 -30.36 9.56
N THR A 377 46.60 -31.10 10.29
CA THR A 377 45.11 -31.21 10.40
C THR A 377 44.81 -32.04 11.67
N THR A 378 43.65 -31.89 12.33
CA THR A 378 43.01 -32.96 13.14
C THR A 378 41.53 -32.67 13.44
N ASN A 379 40.72 -33.73 13.59
CA ASN A 379 39.28 -33.69 13.91
C ASN A 379 39.03 -33.84 15.41
N THR A 380 37.85 -33.44 15.93
CA THR A 380 36.73 -34.37 16.28
C THR A 380 35.52 -33.68 16.96
N SER A 381 34.35 -34.32 16.79
CA SER A 381 33.17 -34.38 17.68
C SER A 381 32.28 -33.15 17.92
N ASP A 382 30.97 -33.41 17.84
CA ASP A 382 29.84 -32.55 18.18
C ASP A 382 29.79 -32.17 19.67
N GLN A 383 29.13 -31.03 19.97
CA GLN A 383 27.89 -31.05 20.77
C GLN A 383 27.13 -29.71 20.75
N HIS A 384 25.80 -29.78 20.85
CA HIS A 384 24.94 -28.65 21.24
C HIS A 384 25.32 -28.14 22.64
N ILE A 385 25.31 -26.82 22.85
CA ILE A 385 24.77 -26.14 24.06
C ILE A 385 24.77 -24.61 23.82
N SER A 386 23.69 -23.94 24.23
CA SER A 386 23.54 -22.48 24.12
C SER A 386 24.17 -21.74 25.32
N PRO A 387 24.89 -20.62 25.11
CA PRO A 387 25.31 -19.75 26.21
C PRO A 387 24.32 -18.59 26.45
N MET A 388 23.85 -18.48 27.70
CA MET A 388 23.27 -17.23 28.25
C MET A 388 24.37 -16.16 28.44
N PRO A 389 24.03 -14.86 28.52
CA PRO A 389 25.00 -13.78 28.39
C PRO A 389 25.93 -13.65 29.60
N ASN A 390 27.22 -13.45 29.33
CA ASN A 390 28.24 -13.30 30.36
C ASN A 390 28.50 -11.80 30.62
N ASN A 391 27.96 -11.28 31.72
CA ASN A 391 28.08 -9.86 32.08
C ASN A 391 29.41 -9.60 32.82
N ASN A 392 30.29 -8.76 32.26
CA ASN A 392 31.54 -8.35 32.89
C ASN A 392 31.88 -6.90 32.49
N THR A 393 31.46 -5.93 33.30
CA THR A 393 31.76 -4.51 33.10
C THR A 393 33.04 -4.11 33.83
N ASN A 394 33.93 -3.39 33.13
CA ASN A 394 34.38 -2.03 33.51
C ASN A 394 35.57 -1.57 32.64
N GLY A 395 35.28 -0.71 31.67
CA GLY A 395 36.24 0.12 30.96
C GLY A 395 35.58 1.49 30.74
N ILE A 396 36.20 2.56 31.21
CA ILE A 396 35.53 3.87 31.34
C ILE A 396 35.47 4.57 29.99
N THR A 397 34.25 4.76 29.47
CA THR A 397 33.93 5.65 28.35
C THR A 397 32.91 6.69 28.83
N ALA A 398 32.95 7.90 28.27
CA ALA A 398 31.98 8.95 28.60
C ALA A 398 30.55 8.52 28.20
N SER A 399 29.56 9.05 28.92
CA SER A 399 28.16 8.67 28.77
C SER A 399 27.58 9.05 27.41
N GLN A 400 27.50 8.08 26.49
CA GLN A 400 26.46 8.06 25.47
C GLN A 400 25.20 7.48 26.09
N SER A 401 24.07 8.20 25.98
CA SER A 401 22.77 7.55 25.98
C SER A 401 22.69 6.59 24.78
N PRO A 402 21.88 5.52 24.85
CA PRO A 402 21.60 4.73 23.67
C PRO A 402 20.77 5.58 22.70
N GLN A 403 21.43 6.20 21.73
CA GLN A 403 20.74 6.63 20.51
C GLN A 403 20.21 5.37 19.85
N GLU A 404 18.90 5.32 19.62
CA GLU A 404 18.28 4.29 18.77
C GLU A 404 18.99 4.33 17.40
N ALA A 405 19.05 3.18 16.71
CA ALA A 405 19.68 3.14 15.38
C ALA A 405 18.90 4.06 14.43
N VAL A 406 19.47 5.23 14.14
CA VAL A 406 18.84 6.27 13.32
C VAL A 406 18.89 5.81 11.87
N ASN A 407 17.87 5.06 11.46
CA ASN A 407 17.67 4.50 10.12
C ASN A 407 17.35 5.59 9.07
N LEU A 408 18.14 6.67 9.01
CA LEU A 408 18.00 7.73 8.03
C LEU A 408 19.00 7.51 6.88
N VAL A 409 18.51 7.69 5.66
CA VAL A 409 19.29 7.60 4.42
C VAL A 409 19.14 8.88 3.62
N TYR A 410 20.24 9.36 3.05
CA TYR A 410 20.25 10.44 2.06
C TYR A 410 21.20 10.06 0.92
N VAL A 411 20.67 9.77 -0.26
CA VAL A 411 21.40 9.17 -1.39
C VAL A 411 21.27 10.00 -2.65
N ILE A 412 22.31 9.99 -3.47
CA ILE A 412 22.36 10.60 -4.80
C ILE A 412 22.63 9.51 -5.85
N GLY A 413 22.01 9.63 -7.03
CA GLY A 413 22.08 8.61 -8.08
C GLY A 413 21.24 8.99 -9.30
N THR A 414 20.71 8.00 -10.02
CA THR A 414 19.62 8.16 -10.99
C THR A 414 18.42 7.31 -10.58
N LEU A 415 17.23 7.67 -11.05
CA LEU A 415 16.00 6.93 -10.80
C LEU A 415 15.93 5.69 -11.73
N GLY A 416 14.79 5.02 -11.73
CA GLY A 416 14.51 3.81 -12.51
C GLY A 416 13.37 2.99 -11.92
N TYR A 417 12.99 1.92 -12.60
CA TYR A 417 11.90 1.03 -12.19
C TYR A 417 12.19 -0.43 -12.55
N ASP A 418 11.58 -1.35 -11.80
CA ASP A 418 11.67 -2.80 -11.99
C ASP A 418 10.30 -3.46 -11.71
N PHE A 419 10.00 -4.57 -12.37
CA PHE A 419 8.70 -5.24 -12.27
C PHE A 419 8.60 -6.27 -11.14
N GLY A 420 9.73 -6.80 -10.66
CA GLY A 420 9.84 -7.88 -9.67
C GLY A 420 9.37 -9.26 -10.14
N SER A 421 8.38 -9.32 -11.04
CA SER A 421 7.81 -10.56 -11.59
C SER A 421 7.34 -10.41 -13.04
N GLU A 422 7.28 -11.54 -13.74
CA GLU A 422 6.77 -11.64 -15.11
C GLU A 422 5.30 -11.22 -15.21
N ALA A 423 4.49 -11.61 -14.23
CA ALA A 423 3.07 -11.27 -14.17
C ALA A 423 2.85 -9.75 -14.20
N ARG A 424 3.58 -8.99 -13.36
CA ARG A 424 3.47 -7.52 -13.35
C ARG A 424 3.97 -6.90 -14.65
N ARG A 425 5.08 -7.41 -15.20
CA ARG A 425 5.62 -6.96 -16.49
C ARG A 425 4.59 -7.15 -17.63
N ASP A 426 3.87 -8.27 -17.64
CA ASP A 426 2.84 -8.54 -18.63
C ASP A 426 1.51 -7.78 -18.36
N SER A 427 1.21 -7.35 -17.13
CA SER A 427 0.13 -6.37 -16.86
C SER A 427 0.41 -5.03 -17.54
N PHE A 428 1.58 -4.42 -17.29
CA PHE A 428 1.97 -3.16 -17.98
C PHE A 428 1.95 -3.31 -19.49
N LYS A 429 2.43 -4.45 -20.03
CA LYS A 429 2.40 -4.73 -21.47
C LYS A 429 0.97 -4.83 -22.06
N GLN A 430 -0.05 -5.11 -21.25
CA GLN A 430 -1.45 -5.16 -21.68
C GLN A 430 -2.17 -3.82 -21.53
N LEU A 431 -1.80 -3.01 -20.53
CA LEU A 431 -2.44 -1.74 -20.22
C LEU A 431 -1.83 -0.55 -21.00
N MET A 432 -0.53 -0.58 -21.30
CA MET A 432 0.14 0.49 -22.04
C MET A 432 -0.32 0.54 -23.50
N PRO A 433 -0.66 1.71 -24.05
CA PRO A 433 -1.04 1.86 -25.45
C PRO A 433 0.17 1.70 -26.40
N PRO A 434 -0.04 1.28 -27.66
CA PRO A 434 0.98 1.38 -28.69
C PRO A 434 1.24 2.85 -29.07
N VAL A 435 2.49 3.19 -29.38
CA VAL A 435 2.91 4.56 -29.69
C VAL A 435 3.14 4.70 -31.20
N GLU A 436 2.56 5.73 -31.84
CA GLU A 436 2.81 6.01 -33.24
C GLU A 436 4.09 6.84 -33.44
N PHE A 437 5.02 6.35 -34.26
CA PHE A 437 6.20 7.09 -34.68
C PHE A 437 6.27 7.14 -36.21
N ASN A 438 6.22 8.33 -36.80
CA ASN A 438 6.18 8.53 -38.26
C ASN A 438 5.11 7.66 -38.97
N ASN A 439 3.88 7.70 -38.47
CA ASN A 439 2.73 6.89 -38.92
C ASN A 439 2.96 5.35 -38.88
N THR A 440 3.92 4.88 -38.07
CA THR A 440 4.18 3.47 -37.81
C THR A 440 3.79 3.14 -36.37
N PRO A 441 2.84 2.22 -36.11
CA PRO A 441 2.50 1.82 -34.74
C PRO A 441 3.60 0.95 -34.16
N ILE A 442 4.28 1.46 -33.13
CA ILE A 442 5.22 0.72 -32.31
C ILE A 442 4.43 0.00 -31.20
N PRO A 443 4.56 -1.33 -31.03
CA PRO A 443 3.87 -2.03 -29.96
C PRO A 443 4.37 -1.58 -28.59
N ALA A 444 3.48 -1.56 -27.59
CA ALA A 444 3.81 -1.19 -26.22
C ALA A 444 5.00 -2.00 -25.68
N ASN A 445 6.02 -1.28 -25.23
CA ASN A 445 7.24 -1.83 -24.65
C ASN A 445 7.45 -1.25 -23.25
N PRO A 446 7.08 -1.97 -22.17
CA PRO A 446 7.23 -1.47 -20.81
C PRO A 446 8.71 -1.30 -20.39
N HIS A 447 9.68 -1.78 -21.18
CA HIS A 447 11.11 -1.53 -20.97
C HIS A 447 11.62 -0.25 -21.67
N ASP A 448 10.80 0.46 -22.45
CA ASP A 448 11.13 1.81 -22.94
C ASP A 448 10.63 2.83 -21.92
N ALA A 449 11.56 3.43 -21.17
CA ALA A 449 11.24 4.34 -20.08
C ALA A 449 10.42 5.55 -20.52
N ARG A 450 10.49 5.96 -21.80
CA ARG A 450 9.67 7.05 -22.34
C ARG A 450 8.20 6.65 -22.41
N GLN A 451 7.90 5.47 -22.95
CA GLN A 451 6.54 4.94 -23.00
C GLN A 451 5.98 4.72 -21.58
N MET A 452 6.85 4.34 -20.62
CA MET A 452 6.46 4.20 -19.22
C MET A 452 6.14 5.57 -18.58
N VAL A 453 6.97 6.59 -18.81
CA VAL A 453 6.72 7.97 -18.37
C VAL A 453 5.40 8.50 -18.93
N ASP A 454 5.18 8.36 -20.24
CA ASP A 454 3.94 8.78 -20.91
C ASP A 454 2.73 8.11 -20.26
N TYR A 455 2.78 6.78 -20.10
CA TYR A 455 1.70 6.00 -19.49
C TYR A 455 1.42 6.38 -18.03
N LEU A 456 2.46 6.59 -17.22
CA LEU A 456 2.33 6.98 -15.81
C LEU A 456 1.86 8.44 -15.64
N GLY A 457 2.07 9.30 -16.64
CA GLY A 457 1.52 10.67 -16.63
C GLY A 457 -0.01 10.68 -16.67
N ASP A 458 -0.60 9.81 -17.50
CA ASP A 458 -2.06 9.62 -17.55
C ASP A 458 -2.59 8.69 -16.43
N ASN A 459 -1.76 7.77 -15.90
CA ASN A 459 -2.17 6.67 -15.01
C ASN A 459 -1.31 6.58 -13.74
N LEU A 460 -1.14 7.70 -13.02
CA LEU A 460 -0.21 7.81 -11.88
C LEU A 460 -0.42 6.78 -10.76
N SER A 461 -1.63 6.23 -10.58
CA SER A 461 -1.91 5.16 -9.62
C SER A 461 -1.04 3.90 -9.86
N GLU A 462 -0.71 3.59 -11.12
CA GLU A 462 0.15 2.45 -11.48
C GLU A 462 1.62 2.68 -11.11
N ALA A 463 2.03 3.89 -10.74
CA ALA A 463 3.38 4.14 -10.23
C ALA A 463 3.66 3.29 -8.97
N LYS A 464 2.65 3.04 -8.13
CA LYS A 464 2.76 2.17 -6.95
C LYS A 464 2.92 0.68 -7.30
N SER A 465 2.51 0.26 -8.49
CA SER A 465 2.71 -1.12 -8.94
C SER A 465 4.20 -1.42 -9.16
N LEU A 466 4.98 -0.44 -9.64
CA LEU A 466 6.40 -0.60 -9.94
C LEU A 466 7.29 -0.61 -8.69
N ILE A 467 8.39 -1.38 -8.75
CA ILE A 467 9.48 -1.24 -7.79
C ILE A 467 10.37 -0.11 -8.30
N TRP A 468 10.24 1.09 -7.73
CA TRP A 468 11.16 2.19 -8.05
C TRP A 468 12.56 1.86 -7.52
N THR A 469 13.58 2.12 -8.34
CA THR A 469 14.98 1.84 -8.02
C THR A 469 15.80 3.11 -8.00
N LEU A 470 16.61 3.28 -6.94
CA LEU A 470 17.65 4.29 -6.90
C LEU A 470 18.97 3.62 -7.30
N ASN A 471 19.55 4.12 -8.39
CA ASN A 471 20.62 3.48 -9.12
C ASN A 471 21.92 4.30 -8.97
N MET A 472 23.04 3.60 -8.78
CA MET A 472 24.38 4.18 -8.81
C MET A 472 25.16 3.50 -9.92
N GLU A 473 25.48 4.25 -10.98
CA GLU A 473 26.13 3.73 -12.19
C GLU A 473 25.43 2.47 -12.76
N LEU A 474 24.13 2.62 -13.05
CA LEU A 474 23.24 1.55 -13.55
C LEU A 474 23.05 0.36 -12.59
N THR A 475 23.62 0.39 -11.38
CA THR A 475 23.44 -0.66 -10.36
C THR A 475 22.37 -0.23 -9.36
N PRO A 476 21.25 -0.98 -9.22
CA PRO A 476 20.27 -0.73 -8.16
C PRO A 476 20.91 -0.90 -6.79
N ILE A 477 20.88 0.15 -5.97
CA ILE A 477 21.39 0.12 -4.58
C ILE A 477 20.25 0.14 -3.55
N TYR A 478 19.09 0.70 -3.92
CA TYR A 478 17.88 0.71 -3.10
C TYR A 478 16.64 0.46 -3.97
N ALA A 479 15.67 -0.25 -3.42
CA ALA A 479 14.27 -0.07 -3.80
C ALA A 479 13.71 1.13 -3.01
N VAL A 480 12.86 1.94 -3.63
CA VAL A 480 12.28 3.13 -3.02
C VAL A 480 10.77 2.99 -2.99
N GLU A 481 10.17 3.09 -1.80
CA GLU A 481 8.74 2.83 -1.61
C GLU A 481 8.10 4.02 -0.85
N PRO A 482 7.55 5.01 -1.57
CA PRO A 482 6.83 6.13 -0.99
C PRO A 482 5.71 5.72 -0.04
N SER A 483 5.63 6.39 1.11
CA SER A 483 4.75 6.01 2.22
C SER A 483 4.18 7.23 2.96
N GLY A 484 3.11 7.02 3.73
CA GLY A 484 2.36 8.08 4.41
C GLY A 484 1.47 8.89 3.46
N SER A 485 0.86 9.96 3.99
CA SER A 485 -0.14 10.79 3.28
C SER A 485 0.41 11.48 2.02
N PHE A 486 1.71 11.70 1.93
CA PHE A 486 2.38 12.35 0.79
C PHE A 486 2.97 11.36 -0.21
N ALA A 487 2.59 10.08 -0.15
CA ALA A 487 3.09 9.07 -1.09
C ALA A 487 2.73 9.42 -2.53
N ARG A 488 1.54 9.99 -2.77
CA ARG A 488 1.10 10.45 -4.10
C ARG A 488 2.02 11.54 -4.65
N ASP A 489 2.29 12.60 -3.89
CA ASP A 489 3.16 13.71 -4.31
C ASP A 489 4.60 13.23 -4.62
N VAL A 490 5.06 12.17 -3.93
CA VAL A 490 6.36 11.55 -4.19
C VAL A 490 6.33 10.67 -5.45
N TYR A 491 5.25 9.93 -5.73
CA TYR A 491 5.09 9.20 -6.99
C TYR A 491 4.96 10.15 -8.20
N GLU A 492 4.25 11.28 -8.02
CA GLU A 492 4.15 12.36 -9.02
C GLU A 492 5.55 12.91 -9.33
N LEU A 493 6.30 13.30 -8.29
CA LEU A 493 7.68 13.74 -8.43
C LEU A 493 8.59 12.64 -9.00
N PHE A 494 8.37 11.35 -8.73
CA PHE A 494 9.13 10.26 -9.36
C PHE A 494 8.82 10.12 -10.87
N GLN A 495 7.59 10.38 -11.30
CA GLN A 495 7.24 10.45 -12.71
C GLN A 495 7.90 11.67 -13.38
N GLU A 496 7.88 12.85 -12.73
CA GLU A 496 8.58 14.06 -13.22
C GLU A 496 10.09 13.84 -13.35
N LEU A 497 10.73 13.26 -12.32
CA LEU A 497 12.17 12.99 -12.32
C LEU A 497 12.58 11.98 -13.40
N LEU A 498 11.80 10.89 -13.56
CA LEU A 498 12.05 9.91 -14.62
C LEU A 498 11.78 10.50 -16.01
N SER A 499 10.80 11.40 -16.14
CA SER A 499 10.53 12.15 -17.37
C SER A 499 11.71 13.02 -17.80
N GLY A 500 12.36 13.69 -16.84
CA GLY A 500 13.59 14.42 -17.09
C GLY A 500 14.79 13.53 -17.43
N GLU A 501 14.93 12.37 -16.78
CA GLU A 501 16.03 11.42 -17.05
C GLU A 501 15.96 10.78 -18.45
N VAL A 502 14.79 10.76 -19.11
CA VAL A 502 14.63 10.24 -20.48
C VAL A 502 14.71 11.30 -21.59
N GLN A 503 14.91 12.57 -21.25
CA GLN A 503 15.13 13.64 -22.25
C GLN A 503 16.52 13.53 -22.91
N SER A 504 16.70 14.22 -24.04
CA SER A 504 18.03 14.45 -24.61
C SER A 504 18.85 15.40 -23.75
N GLU A 505 20.16 15.18 -23.63
CA GLU A 505 21.10 15.99 -22.82
C GLU A 505 21.06 17.52 -23.11
N ASP A 506 20.68 17.89 -24.34
CA ASP A 506 20.50 19.27 -24.81
C ASP A 506 19.18 19.95 -24.35
N SER A 507 18.26 19.22 -23.69
CA SER A 507 16.97 19.75 -23.23
C SER A 507 17.11 20.58 -21.94
N GLU A 508 16.29 21.62 -21.77
CA GLU A 508 16.18 22.36 -20.50
C GLU A 508 15.48 21.53 -19.41
N GLU A 509 14.71 20.51 -19.80
CA GLU A 509 14.02 19.58 -18.91
C GLU A 509 14.85 18.33 -18.57
N TYR A 510 16.07 18.20 -19.11
CA TYR A 510 16.91 17.03 -18.86
C TYR A 510 17.41 16.96 -17.42
N ILE A 511 17.13 15.85 -16.74
CA ILE A 511 17.61 15.57 -15.39
C ILE A 511 18.74 14.55 -15.49
N GLU A 512 19.92 14.93 -14.98
CA GLU A 512 21.10 14.08 -15.06
C GLU A 512 21.24 13.17 -13.84
N ARG A 513 20.77 13.65 -12.67
CA ARG A 513 20.84 12.95 -11.36
C ARG A 513 19.69 13.38 -10.46
N VAL A 514 19.41 12.53 -9.46
CA VAL A 514 18.47 12.78 -8.37
C VAL A 514 19.13 12.67 -6.99
N SER A 515 18.55 13.34 -5.99
CA SER A 515 18.81 13.09 -4.57
C SER A 515 17.52 12.67 -3.85
N ILE A 516 17.58 11.64 -3.00
CA ILE A 516 16.41 11.11 -2.27
C ILE A 516 16.75 10.93 -0.76
N PRO A 517 16.09 11.68 0.15
CA PRO A 517 16.00 11.35 1.58
C PRO A 517 14.98 10.22 1.83
N GLY A 518 15.23 9.35 2.80
CA GLY A 518 14.26 8.34 3.22
C GLY A 518 14.66 7.59 4.49
N ARG A 519 13.79 6.67 4.94
CA ARG A 519 14.02 5.82 6.11
C ARG A 519 14.35 4.39 5.70
N LEU A 520 15.34 3.77 6.33
CA LEU A 520 15.64 2.35 6.16
C LEU A 520 14.65 1.49 6.96
N THR A 521 13.91 0.67 6.22
CA THR A 521 12.75 -0.09 6.71
C THR A 521 13.12 -1.42 7.37
N GLY A 522 14.34 -1.92 7.12
CA GLY A 522 14.73 -3.30 7.39
C GLY A 522 14.13 -4.33 6.41
N ARG A 523 13.21 -3.92 5.51
CA ARG A 523 12.65 -4.74 4.44
C ARG A 523 13.62 -4.77 3.24
N THR A 524 13.52 -5.84 2.45
CA THR A 524 14.28 -6.01 1.20
C THR A 524 13.35 -6.49 0.10
N VAL A 525 13.52 -5.98 -1.12
CA VAL A 525 12.77 -6.39 -2.31
C VAL A 525 13.68 -7.16 -3.26
N ARG A 526 13.13 -8.19 -3.91
CA ARG A 526 13.77 -8.89 -5.04
C ARG A 526 13.35 -8.21 -6.34
N LEU A 527 14.34 -7.80 -7.12
CA LEU A 527 14.19 -7.26 -8.47
C LEU A 527 14.01 -8.39 -9.49
N PHE A 528 13.54 -8.07 -10.69
CA PHE A 528 13.35 -8.99 -11.81
C PHE A 528 14.65 -9.72 -12.21
N SER A 529 15.80 -9.08 -12.01
CA SER A 529 17.14 -9.68 -12.17
C SER A 529 17.47 -10.78 -11.15
N GLY A 530 16.64 -10.96 -10.11
CA GLY A 530 16.91 -11.82 -8.96
C GLY A 530 17.81 -11.17 -7.89
N GLN A 531 18.35 -9.97 -8.14
CA GLN A 531 19.05 -9.16 -7.15
C GLN A 531 18.10 -8.82 -5.99
N VAL A 532 18.65 -8.75 -4.77
CA VAL A 532 17.90 -8.31 -3.58
C VAL A 532 18.49 -6.99 -3.10
N VAL A 533 17.64 -5.97 -2.92
CA VAL A 533 18.01 -4.63 -2.47
C VAL A 533 17.22 -4.22 -1.22
N PRO A 534 17.81 -3.44 -0.29
CA PRO A 534 17.07 -2.86 0.83
C PRO A 534 16.05 -1.82 0.37
N VAL A 535 14.95 -1.68 1.11
CA VAL A 535 13.89 -0.70 0.84
C VAL A 535 14.11 0.58 1.67
N VAL A 536 13.97 1.72 1.01
CA VAL A 536 13.97 3.07 1.60
C VAL A 536 12.58 3.72 1.44
N GLU A 537 12.02 4.21 2.53
CA GLU A 537 10.72 4.89 2.60
C GLU A 537 10.91 6.43 2.64
N PRO A 538 10.73 7.16 1.53
CA PRO A 538 10.46 8.59 1.57
C PRO A 538 9.02 8.84 2.05
N VAL A 539 8.83 9.92 2.81
CA VAL A 539 7.54 10.29 3.46
C VAL A 539 7.02 11.68 3.07
N SER A 540 7.71 12.36 2.14
CA SER A 540 7.39 13.70 1.67
C SER A 540 8.25 14.02 0.43
N PRO A 541 7.77 14.83 -0.54
CA PRO A 541 8.61 15.31 -1.65
C PRO A 541 9.74 16.25 -1.19
N ARG A 542 9.69 16.77 0.05
CA ARG A 542 10.70 17.71 0.56
C ARG A 542 12.10 17.09 0.65
N GLY A 543 13.07 17.71 -0.02
CA GLY A 543 14.47 17.27 -0.03
C GLY A 543 14.79 16.27 -1.15
N ILE A 544 13.76 15.82 -1.89
CA ILE A 544 13.94 15.16 -3.18
C ILE A 544 14.21 16.26 -4.22
N TYR A 545 15.23 16.09 -5.05
CA TYR A 545 15.63 17.05 -6.09
C TYR A 545 16.20 16.34 -7.31
N GLY A 546 15.80 16.76 -8.52
CA GLY A 546 16.48 16.47 -9.78
C GLY A 546 17.32 17.68 -10.22
N TRP A 547 18.40 17.46 -10.97
CA TRP A 547 19.28 18.54 -11.43
C TRP A 547 20.06 18.19 -12.70
N GLN A 548 20.42 19.26 -13.43
CA GLN A 548 21.18 19.23 -14.69
C GLN A 548 22.47 20.04 -14.52
N ILE A 549 23.63 19.49 -14.90
CA ILE A 549 24.89 20.22 -14.78
C ILE A 549 24.91 21.46 -15.70
N ASN A 550 24.36 21.37 -16.91
CA ASN A 550 24.36 22.49 -17.88
C ASN A 550 23.61 23.73 -17.38
N THR A 551 22.37 23.58 -16.88
CA THR A 551 21.57 24.71 -16.36
C THR A 551 22.20 25.35 -15.12
N LEU A 552 22.82 24.55 -14.24
CA LEU A 552 23.57 25.06 -13.09
C LEU A 552 24.84 25.82 -13.50
N VAL A 553 25.55 25.32 -14.52
CA VAL A 553 26.73 26.00 -15.07
C VAL A 553 26.36 27.32 -15.73
N ASN A 554 25.25 27.37 -16.48
CA ASN A 554 24.73 28.62 -17.05
C ASN A 554 24.36 29.63 -15.96
N SER A 555 23.58 29.21 -14.96
CA SER A 555 23.19 30.03 -13.80
C SER A 555 24.41 30.62 -13.06
N ALA A 556 25.51 29.87 -13.00
CA ALA A 556 26.75 30.28 -12.35
C ALA A 556 27.67 31.14 -13.24
N LEU A 557 27.55 31.05 -14.57
CA LEU A 557 28.22 31.93 -15.55
C LEU A 557 27.59 33.33 -15.55
N ASP A 558 26.26 33.41 -15.55
CA ASP A 558 25.53 34.69 -15.52
C ASP A 558 25.88 35.53 -14.29
N ALA A 559 26.14 34.87 -13.16
CA ALA A 559 26.65 35.52 -11.96
C ALA A 559 28.08 36.12 -12.09
N VAL A 560 28.96 35.54 -12.93
CA VAL A 560 30.32 36.06 -13.17
C VAL A 560 30.31 37.21 -14.18
N ARG A 561 29.38 37.17 -15.15
CA ARG A 561 29.17 38.25 -16.13
C ARG A 561 28.86 39.60 -15.47
N GLU A 562 28.24 39.59 -14.28
CA GLU A 562 28.00 40.81 -13.49
C GLU A 562 29.29 41.45 -12.92
N GLU A 563 30.39 40.69 -12.82
CA GLU A 563 31.57 41.06 -12.02
C GLU A 563 32.89 41.19 -12.82
N GLN A 564 33.04 40.53 -13.99
CA GLN A 564 34.30 40.57 -14.77
C GLN A 564 34.10 40.58 -16.30
N GLU A 565 34.51 41.67 -16.97
CA GLU A 565 34.30 41.90 -18.42
C GLU A 565 35.19 41.07 -19.39
N ASN A 566 36.17 40.29 -18.91
CA ASN A 566 37.25 39.73 -19.76
C ASN A 566 37.59 38.24 -19.49
N VAL A 567 36.61 37.40 -19.14
CA VAL A 567 36.84 35.97 -18.85
C VAL A 567 36.40 35.07 -20.01
N ASN A 568 37.14 33.99 -20.29
CA ASN A 568 36.74 33.02 -21.31
C ASN A 568 35.61 32.11 -20.77
N GLU A 569 34.39 32.32 -21.26
CA GLU A 569 33.20 31.58 -20.82
C GLU A 569 33.31 30.07 -21.05
N GLU A 570 33.98 29.63 -22.13
CA GLU A 570 34.18 28.20 -22.40
C GLU A 570 35.07 27.53 -21.35
N ASP A 571 36.10 28.22 -20.87
CA ASP A 571 37.01 27.68 -19.86
C ASP A 571 36.36 27.66 -18.48
N ILE A 572 35.55 28.67 -18.11
CA ILE A 572 34.72 28.60 -16.89
C ILE A 572 33.72 27.46 -17.02
N ARG A 573 32.99 27.36 -18.15
CA ARG A 573 31.99 26.29 -18.40
C ARG A 573 32.61 24.91 -18.23
N ARG A 574 33.78 24.68 -18.83
CA ARG A 574 34.55 23.42 -18.71
C ARG A 574 35.02 23.17 -17.28
N SER A 575 35.55 24.19 -16.60
CA SER A 575 36.10 24.06 -15.24
C SER A 575 35.00 23.80 -14.20
N LEU A 576 33.87 24.50 -14.29
CA LEU A 576 32.73 24.30 -13.41
C LEU A 576 32.02 22.97 -13.67
N GLY A 577 31.82 22.58 -14.94
CA GLY A 577 31.30 21.26 -15.29
C GLY A 577 32.19 20.11 -14.81
N SER A 578 33.52 20.26 -14.91
CA SER A 578 34.51 19.32 -14.36
C SER A 578 34.47 19.26 -12.82
N PHE A 579 34.41 20.42 -12.15
CA PHE A 579 34.26 20.49 -10.69
C PHE A 579 32.98 19.82 -10.20
N LEU A 580 31.82 20.15 -10.79
CA LEU A 580 30.53 19.62 -10.38
C LEU A 580 30.43 18.10 -10.60
N ASN A 581 30.94 17.60 -11.74
CA ASN A 581 31.11 16.16 -11.96
C ASN A 581 32.01 15.56 -10.88
N ARG A 582 33.23 16.06 -10.70
CA ARG A 582 34.17 15.50 -9.72
C ARG A 582 33.61 15.48 -8.30
N VAL A 583 32.86 16.51 -7.88
CA VAL A 583 32.17 16.53 -6.58
C VAL A 583 31.12 15.41 -6.49
N TYR A 584 30.37 15.11 -7.54
CA TYR A 584 29.47 13.96 -7.55
C TYR A 584 30.25 12.63 -7.47
N TYR A 585 31.25 12.42 -8.34
CA TYR A 585 32.00 11.15 -8.42
C TYR A 585 32.86 10.89 -7.17
N ASP A 586 33.47 11.92 -6.56
CA ASP A 586 34.31 11.81 -5.36
C ASP A 586 33.50 11.64 -4.06
N LEU A 587 32.22 12.09 -4.01
CA LEU A 587 31.42 12.10 -2.76
C LEU A 587 30.30 11.07 -2.69
N ARG A 588 29.73 10.64 -3.82
CA ARG A 588 28.59 9.70 -3.84
C ARG A 588 28.88 8.41 -3.07
N ASN A 589 27.92 7.98 -2.25
CA ASN A 589 28.04 6.80 -1.41
C ASN A 589 26.64 6.27 -1.03
N LEU A 590 26.58 5.17 -0.25
CA LEU A 590 25.32 4.52 0.14
C LEU A 590 24.42 5.35 1.08
N GLY A 591 24.87 6.49 1.61
CA GLY A 591 24.03 7.45 2.33
C GLY A 591 23.53 7.00 3.70
N GLN A 592 24.10 5.95 4.30
CA GLN A 592 23.57 5.34 5.53
C GLN A 592 24.15 5.94 6.80
N THR A 593 25.47 6.07 6.92
CA THR A 593 26.07 6.71 8.11
C THR A 593 25.87 8.22 8.09
N SER A 594 26.04 8.89 9.23
CA SER A 594 25.95 10.36 9.27
C SER A 594 27.03 11.03 8.41
N GLN A 595 28.22 10.45 8.31
CA GLN A 595 29.26 10.94 7.41
C GLN A 595 28.87 10.75 5.93
N ASP A 596 28.30 9.59 5.59
CA ASP A 596 27.77 9.27 4.26
C ASP A 596 26.67 10.26 3.83
N ARG A 597 25.69 10.52 4.71
CA ARG A 597 24.63 11.53 4.49
C ARG A 597 25.21 12.93 4.29
N ALA A 598 26.22 13.30 5.08
CA ALA A 598 26.89 14.60 4.95
C ALA A 598 27.68 14.74 3.64
N LEU A 599 28.33 13.67 3.18
CA LEU A 599 29.03 13.61 1.89
C LEU A 599 28.04 13.72 0.70
N ASN A 600 26.95 12.94 0.72
CA ASN A 600 25.93 12.98 -0.33
C ASN A 600 25.21 14.34 -0.37
N PHE A 601 24.82 14.89 0.78
CA PHE A 601 24.20 16.22 0.84
C PHE A 601 25.19 17.35 0.50
N ALA A 602 26.49 17.17 0.77
CA ALA A 602 27.50 18.11 0.32
C ALA A 602 27.60 18.19 -1.21
N ALA A 603 27.38 17.08 -1.92
CA ALA A 603 27.24 17.12 -3.38
C ALA A 603 26.01 17.95 -3.77
N THR A 604 24.81 17.62 -3.28
CA THR A 604 23.56 18.38 -3.54
C THR A 604 23.73 19.89 -3.25
N ASN A 605 24.36 20.24 -2.14
CA ASN A 605 24.61 21.63 -1.76
C ASN A 605 25.68 22.32 -2.62
N ALA A 606 26.68 21.59 -3.15
CA ALA A 606 27.67 22.16 -4.08
C ALA A 606 27.04 22.59 -5.41
N PHE A 607 26.01 21.86 -5.87
CA PHE A 607 25.18 22.27 -7.01
C PHE A 607 24.37 23.54 -6.68
N GLN A 608 23.67 23.58 -5.54
CA GLN A 608 22.88 24.73 -5.12
C GLN A 608 23.69 26.02 -4.91
N VAL A 609 24.97 25.90 -4.52
CA VAL A 609 25.84 27.05 -4.21
C VAL A 609 26.98 27.21 -5.22
N ALA A 610 26.78 26.74 -6.47
CA ALA A 610 27.73 26.86 -7.57
C ALA A 610 28.28 28.29 -7.76
N ARG A 611 27.43 29.33 -7.64
CA ARG A 611 27.80 30.76 -7.75
C ARG A 611 28.99 31.15 -6.86
N THR A 612 29.13 30.56 -5.66
CA THR A 612 30.21 30.90 -4.72
C THR A 612 31.56 30.29 -5.11
N PHE A 613 31.58 29.24 -5.94
CA PHE A 613 32.81 28.65 -6.47
C PHE A 613 33.26 29.31 -7.79
N SER A 614 32.34 29.97 -8.52
CA SER A 614 32.62 30.65 -9.78
C SER A 614 33.77 31.67 -9.69
N GLU A 615 33.88 32.42 -8.58
CA GLU A 615 35.02 33.32 -8.30
C GLU A 615 36.38 32.61 -8.43
N ALA A 616 36.50 31.41 -7.85
CA ALA A 616 37.76 30.67 -7.75
C ALA A 616 38.09 29.96 -9.07
N LEU A 617 37.07 29.41 -9.73
CA LEU A 617 37.19 28.76 -11.04
C LEU A 617 37.55 29.79 -12.13
N GLY A 618 36.90 30.97 -12.13
CA GLY A 618 37.15 32.04 -13.10
C GLY A 618 38.54 32.68 -13.01
N ILE A 619 39.23 32.53 -11.88
CA ILE A 619 40.63 32.96 -11.71
C ILE A 619 41.65 31.81 -11.88
N GLY A 620 41.22 30.70 -12.49
CA GLY A 620 42.07 29.57 -12.91
C GLY A 620 42.41 28.55 -11.82
N MET A 621 41.59 28.41 -10.77
CA MET A 621 41.84 27.44 -9.69
C MET A 621 41.00 26.17 -9.84
N GLU A 622 41.61 25.02 -9.61
CA GLU A 622 40.99 23.69 -9.64
C GLU A 622 40.78 23.12 -8.23
N LEU A 623 39.92 22.09 -8.10
CA LEU A 623 39.70 21.38 -6.85
C LEU A 623 40.91 20.52 -6.46
N ASP A 624 41.53 20.83 -5.31
CA ASP A 624 42.64 20.09 -4.70
C ASP A 624 42.11 18.85 -3.98
N SER A 625 41.33 19.10 -2.91
CA SER A 625 40.83 18.06 -2.01
C SER A 625 39.47 18.42 -1.41
N ILE A 626 38.65 17.41 -1.16
CA ILE A 626 37.48 17.50 -0.28
C ILE A 626 37.84 16.86 1.07
N ALA A 627 37.48 17.50 2.18
CA ALA A 627 37.68 16.96 3.52
C ALA A 627 36.41 17.15 4.36
N VAL A 628 35.98 16.10 5.06
CA VAL A 628 34.76 16.09 5.88
C VAL A 628 35.11 15.67 7.30
N THR A 629 34.75 16.50 8.28
CA THR A 629 35.08 16.31 9.70
C THR A 629 33.88 16.67 10.58
N ARG A 630 33.69 15.99 11.72
CA ARG A 630 32.59 16.32 12.63
C ARG A 630 32.75 17.75 13.16
N SER A 631 31.70 18.56 13.06
CA SER A 631 31.75 19.99 13.40
C SER A 631 31.70 20.22 14.92
N PRO A 632 32.53 21.13 15.47
CA PRO A 632 32.40 21.58 16.85
C PRO A 632 31.35 22.70 17.03
N PHE A 633 30.69 23.17 15.96
CA PHE A 633 29.86 24.38 15.97
C PHE A 633 28.34 24.12 16.10
N CYS A 634 27.94 23.09 16.85
CA CYS A 634 26.56 22.61 16.86
C CYS A 634 25.89 22.43 18.23
N ARG A 635 24.57 22.25 18.18
CA ARG A 635 23.70 22.02 19.35
C ARG A 635 23.95 20.61 19.91
N LEU A 636 23.52 20.39 21.14
CA LEU A 636 23.80 19.15 21.89
C LEU A 636 23.24 17.90 21.19
N ASP A 637 22.11 18.06 20.51
CA ASP A 637 21.32 16.99 19.86
C ASP A 637 21.46 16.97 18.32
N SER A 638 22.36 17.80 17.77
CA SER A 638 22.67 17.89 16.33
C SER A 638 23.75 16.90 15.91
N ASP A 639 23.73 16.44 14.65
CA ASP A 639 24.78 15.60 14.07
C ASP A 639 25.47 16.33 12.91
N CYS A 640 26.49 17.12 13.25
CA CYS A 640 27.06 18.09 12.34
C CYS A 640 28.41 17.73 11.75
N TRP A 641 28.61 18.14 10.51
CA TRP A 641 29.80 17.87 9.71
C TRP A 641 30.25 19.14 8.99
N ASP A 642 31.48 19.58 9.28
CA ASP A 642 32.19 20.60 8.52
C ASP A 642 32.72 19.95 7.23
N VAL A 643 32.30 20.47 6.09
CA VAL A 643 32.79 20.08 4.77
C VAL A 643 33.68 21.18 4.23
N GLN A 644 34.91 20.82 3.85
CA GLN A 644 35.92 21.73 3.33
C GLN A 644 36.29 21.37 1.89
N LEU A 645 36.06 22.31 0.97
CA LEU A 645 36.52 22.26 -0.41
C LEU A 645 37.76 23.14 -0.53
N LYS A 646 38.90 22.56 -0.92
CA LYS A 646 40.16 23.29 -1.13
C LYS A 646 40.42 23.40 -2.62
N PHE A 647 40.75 24.59 -3.09
CA PHE A 647 41.12 24.89 -4.47
C PHE A 647 42.57 25.35 -4.55
N PHE A 648 43.28 24.95 -5.59
CA PHE A 648 44.67 25.31 -5.86
C PHE A 648 44.83 25.84 -7.29
N ASP A 649 45.94 26.53 -7.55
CA ASP A 649 46.30 27.01 -8.88
C ASP A 649 47.30 26.01 -9.51
N PRO A 650 46.96 25.37 -10.64
CA PRO A 650 47.83 24.38 -11.28
C PRO A 650 49.02 25.00 -12.02
N GLU A 651 48.91 26.26 -12.49
CA GLU A 651 50.01 26.97 -13.16
C GLU A 651 50.98 27.59 -12.14
N ASN A 652 50.46 28.05 -11.00
CA ASN A 652 51.22 28.75 -9.97
C ASN A 652 51.17 28.02 -8.61
N SER A 653 52.04 27.02 -8.48
CA SER A 653 52.32 26.26 -7.26
C SER A 653 52.93 27.07 -6.08
N ARG A 654 52.73 28.40 -6.06
CA ARG A 654 53.02 29.31 -4.94
C ARG A 654 51.85 30.24 -4.59
N ARG A 655 50.73 30.19 -5.31
CA ARG A 655 49.51 30.96 -5.02
C ARG A 655 48.71 30.30 -3.90
N ALA A 656 48.37 31.07 -2.86
CA ALA A 656 47.64 30.58 -1.68
C ALA A 656 46.35 29.82 -2.07
N LYS A 657 46.14 28.63 -1.49
CA LYS A 657 44.97 27.80 -1.76
C LYS A 657 43.70 28.47 -1.22
N LYS A 658 42.63 28.55 -2.01
CA LYS A 658 41.32 29.07 -1.56
C LYS A 658 40.56 27.93 -0.90
N VAL A 659 40.12 28.12 0.33
CA VAL A 659 39.35 27.13 1.09
C VAL A 659 37.93 27.66 1.27
N PHE A 660 36.94 26.83 0.99
CA PHE A 660 35.54 27.05 1.31
C PHE A 660 35.09 26.02 2.34
N ARG A 661 34.29 26.43 3.32
CA ARG A 661 33.69 25.55 4.32
C ARG A 661 32.22 25.87 4.53
N PHE A 662 31.40 24.82 4.53
CA PHE A 662 30.03 24.84 5.00
C PHE A 662 29.85 23.76 6.09
N THR A 663 28.87 23.98 6.96
CA THR A 663 28.51 23.03 8.03
C THR A 663 27.15 22.45 7.67
N ILE A 664 27.01 21.12 7.72
CA ILE A 664 25.76 20.39 7.49
C ILE A 664 25.31 19.78 8.81
N ASP A 665 24.02 19.80 9.13
CA ASP A 665 23.40 18.96 10.16
C ASP A 665 22.64 17.82 9.48
N VAL A 666 22.91 16.57 9.87
CA VAL A 666 22.28 15.35 9.34
C VAL A 666 21.49 14.57 10.42
N SER A 667 21.10 15.25 11.49
CA SER A 667 20.28 14.68 12.59
C SER A 667 18.84 14.34 12.18
N ASP A 668 18.29 15.04 11.19
CA ASP A 668 16.94 14.83 10.65
C ASP A 668 16.98 14.22 9.24
N LEU A 669 15.82 13.73 8.78
CA LEU A 669 15.60 13.07 7.48
C LEU A 669 16.02 13.93 6.29
N ILE A 670 15.83 15.25 6.40
CA ILE A 670 16.23 16.24 5.40
C ILE A 670 17.39 17.02 6.00
N PRO A 671 18.64 16.80 5.56
CA PRO A 671 19.78 17.56 6.07
C PRO A 671 19.66 19.05 5.79
N VAL A 672 20.33 19.87 6.61
CA VAL A 672 20.30 21.34 6.49
C VAL A 672 21.69 21.94 6.56
N THR A 673 21.92 23.03 5.82
CA THR A 673 23.12 23.86 5.97
C THR A 673 22.99 24.81 7.15
N LEU A 674 24.06 24.91 7.95
CA LEU A 674 24.11 25.76 9.14
C LEU A 674 24.93 27.03 8.87
N GLY A 675 24.21 28.09 8.50
CA GLY A 675 24.77 29.41 8.25
C GLY A 675 25.44 29.55 6.88
N GLU A 676 26.05 30.72 6.65
CA GLU A 676 26.68 31.07 5.38
C GLU A 676 27.98 30.30 5.15
N ILE A 677 28.30 29.99 3.87
CA ILE A 677 29.60 29.46 3.48
C ILE A 677 30.70 30.43 3.91
N ARG A 678 31.75 29.90 4.53
CA ARG A 678 32.95 30.66 4.91
C ARG A 678 34.07 30.36 3.94
N SER A 679 34.68 31.40 3.34
CA SER A 679 35.87 31.23 2.50
C SER A 679 37.05 32.02 3.04
N TRP A 680 38.26 31.47 2.86
CA TRP A 680 39.52 32.11 3.22
C TRP A 680 40.67 31.57 2.36
N SER A 681 41.83 32.23 2.39
CA SER A 681 43.04 31.73 1.74
C SER A 681 43.94 31.04 2.76
N SER A 682 44.37 29.82 2.45
CA SER A 682 45.41 29.10 3.19
C SER A 682 46.79 29.39 2.58
N PRO A 683 47.83 29.65 3.39
CA PRO A 683 49.20 29.51 2.91
C PRO A 683 49.50 28.05 2.50
N TYR A 684 50.64 27.87 1.83
CA TYR A 684 51.19 26.58 1.38
C TYR A 684 51.60 25.66 2.52
#